data_AF-A0ABC9H3Q6-F1
#
_entry.id   AF-A0ABC9H3Q6-F1
#
_cell.length_a   1.000
_cell.length_b   1.000
_cell.length_c   1.000
_cell.angle_alpha   90.00
_cell.angle_beta   90.00
_cell.angle_gamma   90.00
#
_symmetry.space_group_name_H-M   'P 1'
#
loop_
_entity.id
_entity.type
_entity.pdbx_description
1 polymer ?
#
loop_
_entity_poly.entity_id
_entity_poly.type
_entity_poly.pdbx_seq_one_letter_code
_entity_poly.pdbx_strand_id
1 'polypeptide(L)'
;MFGGDAFRKFINAHKRRFVRRETPRRMSYGGVDRSGFQMDYGSVGAGAGVSASRRRFAPTESLARGVITQGSAQLRTIGRSLRAGAEMAAVFQEDLKNTSRRIFDPQDPMLVRLNRAFLISCIVAIAVDPMFFYLPMVTDEGNLCVGIDRWLAITTTVVRSVVDLFFLVRIVLQFRTAYIKPSSRVFGRGELVIDTAQIARRYMRRFFAADVMSVIPFPQVVIWSFLHRSKGTAVLDTKDRLLFIVFTQYIPRVVRIYPISSELKRSSGAFAETAYAGAAYYLLWYMLASHIVGAFWYLLSIERVTDCWNDACNEFPGCNRIYMYCGNDRQPGFLEWRTITRQVINETCEPQRGDDGDGPFNYGIYSAAVTSDVLKTKDTASKLLFCLWWGLANLSTLGQGLKTSIYTGEALFSIGLAIFGLILMAMLIGNIQTYLQSLTVRLEEMRVKQRDSEQWMHHRLLPPELRDRVRRYDQYKWLNTHGVDEEALVQNLPKDLRRDIKRHLCLGLVRRVPLFANMDERLLDAICERLKPSLCTEHIYIIREGDPVEQMFFIIRGSLESVTTDGGRTGFYNRSLLEEGDFCGEELLTWALDPKSGACLPSSTRTVRALSEVEAFALHADELKFVAGQFRRMHSKQVQHTFRFYSHQWRTWAATYIQAAWRRHLKRKAAELRRREDELLLEDGQGRNSIRTTILVSRFAANAMRGVHRQRSRRAGVGNELLMPVPKPREPDFGGDY
;
A
#
# COMPACT_ATOMS: atom_id res chain seq x y z
N MET A 1 12.48 23.20 -12.49
CA MET A 1 11.67 24.09 -11.64
C MET A 1 10.35 24.34 -12.36
N PHE A 2 9.24 24.39 -11.63
CA PHE A 2 7.82 24.33 -12.06
C PHE A 2 7.25 22.91 -12.31
N GLY A 3 6.24 22.54 -11.52
CA GLY A 3 5.38 21.37 -11.75
C GLY A 3 4.74 20.71 -10.52
N GLY A 4 5.31 20.87 -9.31
CA GLY A 4 4.79 20.18 -8.11
C GLY A 4 3.59 20.85 -7.44
N ASP A 5 3.60 22.19 -7.33
CA ASP A 5 2.60 22.92 -6.54
C ASP A 5 1.28 23.15 -7.27
N ALA A 6 1.30 23.22 -8.60
CA ALA A 6 0.07 23.28 -9.39
C ALA A 6 -0.73 21.97 -9.28
N PHE A 7 -0.03 20.82 -9.28
CA PHE A 7 -0.62 19.50 -9.12
C PHE A 7 -1.19 19.28 -7.70
N ARG A 8 -0.49 19.76 -6.66
CA ARG A 8 -0.99 19.71 -5.27
C ARG A 8 -2.21 20.60 -5.04
N LYS A 9 -2.24 21.80 -5.61
CA LYS A 9 -3.39 22.72 -5.52
C LYS A 9 -4.61 22.18 -6.28
N PHE A 10 -4.41 21.49 -7.41
CA PHE A 10 -5.48 20.86 -8.17
C PHE A 10 -6.13 19.67 -7.43
N ILE A 11 -5.34 18.79 -6.81
CA ILE A 11 -5.86 17.68 -5.98
C ILE A 11 -6.70 18.20 -4.80
N ASN A 12 -6.27 19.29 -4.15
CA ASN A 12 -7.00 19.86 -3.02
C ASN A 12 -8.30 20.58 -3.44
N ALA A 13 -8.39 21.09 -4.67
CA ALA A 13 -9.61 21.70 -5.20
C ALA A 13 -10.71 20.66 -5.47
N HIS A 14 -10.35 19.46 -5.94
CA HIS A 14 -11.31 18.38 -6.18
C HIS A 14 -11.73 17.63 -4.90
N LYS A 15 -10.88 17.59 -3.86
CA LYS A 15 -11.23 17.01 -2.56
C LYS A 15 -12.39 17.76 -1.86
N ARG A 16 -12.58 19.06 -2.15
CA ARG A 16 -13.68 19.87 -1.60
C ARG A 16 -15.03 19.69 -2.29
N ARG A 17 -15.09 18.99 -3.44
CA ARG A 17 -16.38 18.60 -4.07
C ARG A 17 -16.98 17.30 -3.53
N PHE A 18 -16.26 16.60 -2.65
CA PHE A 18 -16.75 15.40 -1.96
C PHE A 18 -17.08 15.71 -0.49
N VAL A 19 -18.12 16.52 -0.27
CA VAL A 19 -18.82 16.61 1.02
C VAL A 19 -20.26 16.15 0.80
N ARG A 20 -20.52 14.93 1.29
CA ARG A 20 -21.78 14.36 1.80
C ARG A 20 -23.07 15.09 1.40
N ARG A 21 -23.78 14.56 0.37
CA ARG A 21 -25.22 14.77 0.23
C ARG A 21 -25.96 13.69 1.02
N GLU A 22 -26.74 14.14 1.99
CA GLU A 22 -27.63 13.33 2.81
C GLU A 22 -28.73 12.66 1.98
N THR A 23 -29.14 11.48 2.43
CA THR A 23 -30.25 10.65 1.92
C THR A 23 -31.57 11.42 1.83
N PRO A 24 -32.37 11.28 0.75
CA PRO A 24 -33.72 11.82 0.73
C PRO A 24 -34.68 10.92 1.54
N ARG A 25 -35.33 11.51 2.55
CA ARG A 25 -36.48 10.92 3.25
C ARG A 25 -37.71 10.91 2.32
N ARG A 26 -38.48 9.83 2.40
CA ARG A 26 -39.80 9.62 1.79
C ARG A 26 -40.76 10.79 2.09
N MET A 27 -41.47 11.23 1.06
CA MET A 27 -42.59 12.17 1.16
C MET A 27 -43.92 11.40 1.15
N SER A 28 -44.74 11.59 2.19
CA SER A 28 -46.15 11.18 2.24
C SER A 28 -47.02 12.44 2.14
N TYR A 29 -48.16 12.31 1.47
CA TYR A 29 -49.15 13.36 1.21
C TYR A 29 -49.88 13.85 2.47
N GLY A 30 -50.25 15.14 2.45
CA GLY A 30 -51.52 15.66 2.98
C GLY A 30 -51.44 16.60 4.19
N GLY A 31 -52.00 17.81 4.05
CA GLY A 31 -52.48 18.60 5.20
C GLY A 31 -52.16 20.10 5.14
N VAL A 32 -53.19 20.90 4.90
CA VAL A 32 -53.27 22.37 4.91
C VAL A 32 -53.16 22.90 6.35
N ASP A 33 -52.41 23.99 6.62
CA ASP A 33 -52.95 25.31 7.05
C ASP A 33 -51.87 26.35 7.43
N ARG A 34 -52.34 27.60 7.49
CA ARG A 34 -51.75 28.96 7.54
C ARG A 34 -50.65 29.35 8.56
N SER A 35 -50.04 30.51 8.21
CA SER A 35 -49.34 31.54 9.03
C SER A 35 -47.91 31.18 9.43
N GLY A 36 -46.89 32.05 9.44
CA GLY A 36 -46.74 33.49 9.36
C GLY A 36 -45.42 33.83 10.11
N PHE A 37 -44.78 34.96 9.80
CA PHE A 37 -43.69 35.62 10.56
C PHE A 37 -42.20 35.16 10.38
N GLN A 38 -41.51 35.93 9.52
CA GLN A 38 -40.42 36.89 9.77
C GLN A 38 -39.15 36.55 10.60
N MET A 39 -38.06 37.12 10.06
CA MET A 39 -36.61 37.12 10.40
C MET A 39 -36.20 37.40 11.86
N ASP A 40 -35.01 36.91 12.27
CA ASP A 40 -33.86 37.81 12.51
C ASP A 40 -32.50 37.12 12.76
N TYR A 41 -31.45 37.89 12.44
CA TYR A 41 -30.00 37.65 12.55
C TYR A 41 -29.47 37.71 14.01
N GLY A 42 -28.31 37.08 14.29
CA GLY A 42 -27.55 37.43 15.52
C GLY A 42 -26.43 36.49 16.00
N SER A 43 -25.25 36.58 15.38
CA SER A 43 -23.90 36.72 15.97
C SER A 43 -23.56 36.29 17.44
N VAL A 44 -22.46 35.50 17.54
CA VAL A 44 -21.33 35.52 18.53
C VAL A 44 -21.53 35.02 19.98
N GLY A 45 -20.59 34.19 20.44
CA GLY A 45 -20.26 34.04 21.86
C GLY A 45 -19.56 32.72 22.24
N ALA A 46 -18.27 32.80 22.60
CA ALA A 46 -17.45 31.71 23.13
C ALA A 46 -17.75 31.41 24.61
N GLY A 47 -17.46 30.18 25.09
CA GLY A 47 -17.35 29.91 26.53
C GLY A 47 -17.57 28.47 26.99
N ALA A 48 -16.47 27.78 27.30
CA ALA A 48 -16.23 26.74 28.31
C ALA A 48 -17.36 25.88 28.91
N GLY A 49 -17.10 24.56 28.94
CA GLY A 49 -17.00 23.84 30.22
C GLY A 49 -18.10 22.85 30.66
N VAL A 50 -17.66 21.60 30.86
CA VAL A 50 -18.03 20.65 31.95
C VAL A 50 -19.16 19.62 31.74
N SER A 51 -18.70 18.36 31.74
CA SER A 51 -19.27 17.10 32.25
C SER A 51 -20.53 16.47 31.65
N ALA A 52 -20.41 15.19 31.28
CA ALA A 52 -21.54 14.27 31.15
C ALA A 52 -21.19 12.89 31.75
N SER A 53 -21.69 12.71 32.97
CA SER A 53 -22.23 11.52 33.63
C SER A 53 -22.30 10.17 32.87
N ARG A 54 -21.79 9.13 33.54
CA ARG A 54 -22.13 7.69 33.39
C ARG A 54 -23.64 7.43 33.55
N ARG A 55 -24.19 6.46 32.80
CA ARG A 55 -25.06 5.38 33.33
C ARG A 55 -25.27 4.26 32.30
N ARG A 56 -25.23 3.02 32.83
CA ARG A 56 -25.47 1.73 32.18
C ARG A 56 -26.96 1.52 31.91
N PHE A 57 -27.32 0.67 30.95
CA PHE A 57 -28.44 -0.28 31.07
C PHE A 57 -28.22 -1.54 30.21
N ALA A 58 -28.66 -2.67 30.75
CA ALA A 58 -28.56 -4.04 30.24
C ALA A 58 -29.77 -4.42 29.35
N PRO A 59 -29.74 -5.56 28.62
CA PRO A 59 -30.72 -5.91 27.60
C PRO A 59 -31.81 -6.87 28.09
N THR A 60 -32.96 -6.88 27.41
CA THR A 60 -34.02 -7.89 27.54
C THR A 60 -34.34 -8.51 26.19
N GLU A 61 -34.33 -9.85 26.14
CA GLU A 61 -34.87 -10.67 25.07
C GLU A 61 -36.40 -10.72 25.10
N SER A 62 -37.04 -10.87 23.93
CA SER A 62 -38.19 -11.78 23.80
C SER A 62 -38.48 -12.17 22.35
N LEU A 63 -38.67 -13.48 22.19
CA LEU A 63 -39.49 -14.21 21.22
C LEU A 63 -38.95 -14.55 19.81
N ALA A 64 -38.49 -15.79 19.71
CA ALA A 64 -38.43 -16.63 18.52
C ALA A 64 -39.80 -17.24 18.16
N ARG A 65 -40.05 -17.51 16.87
CA ARG A 65 -40.34 -18.86 16.29
C ARG A 65 -41.09 -18.81 14.95
N GLY A 66 -40.70 -19.75 14.08
CA GLY A 66 -41.32 -20.08 12.78
C GLY A 66 -40.50 -19.49 11.64
N VAL A 67 -39.70 -20.22 10.85
CA VAL A 67 -40.02 -21.46 10.14
C VAL A 67 -38.70 -22.21 9.89
N ILE A 68 -38.55 -23.38 10.51
CA ILE A 68 -37.61 -24.42 10.09
C ILE A 68 -38.49 -25.58 9.65
N THR A 69 -38.45 -25.95 8.38
CA THR A 69 -38.49 -27.36 7.92
C THR A 69 -38.31 -27.41 6.40
N GLN A 70 -37.06 -27.47 5.93
CA GLN A 70 -36.58 -28.34 4.83
C GLN A 70 -35.13 -27.95 4.49
N GLY A 71 -34.18 -28.60 5.16
CA GLY A 71 -32.74 -28.40 4.92
C GLY A 71 -31.83 -29.28 5.79
N SER A 72 -32.37 -30.33 6.42
CA SER A 72 -31.69 -31.09 7.48
C SER A 72 -30.68 -32.13 7.00
N ALA A 73 -30.58 -32.41 5.69
CA ALA A 73 -29.64 -33.40 5.17
C ALA A 73 -28.28 -32.80 4.78
N GLN A 74 -28.24 -31.61 4.17
CA GLN A 74 -27.00 -30.98 3.69
C GLN A 74 -26.29 -30.09 4.74
N LEU A 75 -27.03 -29.62 5.76
CA LEU A 75 -26.47 -28.88 6.89
C LEU A 75 -25.83 -29.78 7.96
N ARG A 76 -26.08 -31.10 7.98
CA ARG A 76 -25.42 -32.01 8.94
C ARG A 76 -23.96 -32.29 8.59
N THR A 77 -23.57 -32.22 7.33
CA THR A 77 -22.17 -32.42 6.88
C THR A 77 -21.34 -31.15 7.07
N ILE A 78 -21.91 -29.98 6.77
CA ILE A 78 -21.28 -28.66 7.03
C ILE A 78 -21.25 -28.36 8.53
N GLY A 79 -22.32 -28.68 9.25
CA GLY A 79 -22.39 -28.57 10.70
C GLY A 79 -21.38 -29.49 11.41
N ARG A 80 -21.05 -30.66 10.86
CA ARG A 80 -19.99 -31.53 11.40
C ARG A 80 -18.58 -31.01 11.10
N SER A 81 -18.32 -30.40 9.94
CA SER A 81 -16.99 -29.82 9.65
C SER A 81 -16.75 -28.48 10.36
N LEU A 82 -17.78 -27.64 10.49
CA LEU A 82 -17.72 -26.41 11.28
C LEU A 82 -17.70 -26.69 12.77
N ARG A 83 -18.44 -27.70 13.26
CA ARG A 83 -18.36 -28.12 14.66
C ARG A 83 -17.05 -28.82 14.96
N ALA A 84 -16.48 -29.62 14.05
CA ALA A 84 -15.12 -30.16 14.22
C ALA A 84 -14.05 -29.07 14.14
N GLY A 85 -14.21 -28.04 13.30
CA GLY A 85 -13.32 -26.89 13.22
C GLY A 85 -13.44 -25.93 14.40
N ALA A 86 -14.65 -25.74 14.95
CA ALA A 86 -14.93 -24.95 16.14
C ALA A 86 -14.61 -25.71 17.44
N GLU A 87 -14.83 -27.02 17.50
CA GLU A 87 -14.40 -27.89 18.60
C GLU A 87 -12.88 -28.06 18.57
N MET A 88 -12.23 -28.22 17.40
CA MET A 88 -10.77 -28.14 17.31
C MET A 88 -10.26 -26.75 17.73
N ALA A 89 -10.84 -25.66 17.23
CA ALA A 89 -10.41 -24.31 17.62
C ALA A 89 -10.65 -24.03 19.11
N ALA A 90 -11.74 -24.56 19.68
CA ALA A 90 -12.07 -24.45 21.10
C ALA A 90 -11.17 -25.35 21.97
N VAL A 91 -10.88 -26.58 21.55
CA VAL A 91 -9.94 -27.50 22.21
C VAL A 91 -8.52 -26.95 22.14
N PHE A 92 -8.10 -26.38 20.99
CA PHE A 92 -6.84 -25.65 20.88
C PHE A 92 -6.83 -24.40 21.76
N GLN A 93 -7.94 -23.65 21.87
CA GLN A 93 -8.03 -22.50 22.78
C GLN A 93 -8.06 -22.91 24.25
N GLU A 94 -8.63 -24.06 24.62
CA GLU A 94 -8.65 -24.60 25.98
C GLU A 94 -7.29 -25.18 26.38
N ASP A 95 -6.59 -25.88 25.48
CA ASP A 95 -5.21 -26.35 25.69
C ASP A 95 -4.24 -25.16 25.72
N LEU A 96 -4.46 -24.13 24.90
CA LEU A 96 -3.74 -22.87 25.02
C LEU A 96 -4.06 -22.24 26.38
N LYS A 97 -5.33 -22.11 26.80
CA LYS A 97 -5.70 -21.49 28.08
C LYS A 97 -5.14 -22.23 29.29
N ASN A 98 -5.16 -23.56 29.30
CA ASN A 98 -4.65 -24.38 30.41
C ASN A 98 -3.11 -24.41 30.46
N THR A 99 -2.42 -24.22 29.33
CA THR A 99 -0.94 -24.14 29.26
C THR A 99 -0.41 -22.68 29.23
N SER A 100 -1.29 -21.70 28.97
CA SER A 100 -0.98 -20.27 28.67
C SER A 100 -0.35 -19.49 29.81
N ARG A 101 -0.37 -20.02 31.04
CA ARG A 101 0.24 -19.28 32.15
C ARG A 101 1.77 -19.24 32.09
N ARG A 102 2.41 -19.93 31.13
CA ARG A 102 3.88 -20.12 31.12
C ARG A 102 4.61 -20.08 29.77
N ILE A 103 3.94 -19.95 28.62
CA ILE A 103 4.56 -19.99 27.27
C ILE A 103 4.07 -18.83 26.42
N PHE A 104 4.99 -18.15 25.74
CA PHE A 104 4.73 -16.98 24.91
C PHE A 104 4.59 -17.35 23.43
N ASP A 105 3.62 -16.74 22.76
CA ASP A 105 3.45 -16.83 21.30
C ASP A 105 4.49 -15.91 20.62
N PRO A 106 5.27 -16.41 19.64
CA PRO A 106 6.20 -15.59 18.86
C PRO A 106 5.56 -14.39 18.13
N GLN A 107 4.24 -14.42 17.88
CA GLN A 107 3.50 -13.34 17.21
C GLN A 107 2.87 -12.33 18.18
N ASP A 108 3.03 -12.50 19.49
CA ASP A 108 2.50 -11.57 20.49
C ASP A 108 3.09 -10.15 20.28
N PRO A 109 2.26 -9.10 20.14
CA PRO A 109 2.74 -7.72 19.96
C PRO A 109 3.61 -7.21 21.12
N MET A 110 3.47 -7.74 22.34
CA MET A 110 4.40 -7.44 23.44
C MET A 110 5.78 -8.05 23.16
N LEU A 111 5.84 -9.32 22.78
CA LEU A 111 7.09 -10.02 22.51
C LEU A 111 7.81 -9.47 21.29
N VAL A 112 7.08 -9.05 20.24
CA VAL A 112 7.65 -8.37 19.08
C VAL A 112 8.31 -7.04 19.48
N ARG A 113 7.64 -6.24 20.32
CA ARG A 113 8.22 -5.00 20.87
C ARG A 113 9.47 -5.29 21.71
N LEU A 114 9.43 -6.34 22.53
CA LEU A 114 10.57 -6.73 23.36
C LEU A 114 11.74 -7.26 22.52
N ASN A 115 11.47 -8.01 21.44
CA ASN A 115 12.49 -8.44 20.48
C ASN A 115 13.15 -7.26 19.74
N ARG A 116 12.39 -6.20 19.43
CA ARG A 116 12.97 -4.93 18.94
C ARG A 116 13.88 -4.29 20.00
N ALA A 117 13.46 -4.26 21.26
CA ALA A 117 14.29 -3.74 22.36
C ALA A 117 15.56 -4.58 22.58
N PHE A 118 15.49 -5.92 22.53
CA PHE A 118 16.64 -6.81 22.60
C PHE A 118 17.62 -6.57 21.46
N LEU A 119 17.12 -6.31 20.25
CA LEU A 119 17.98 -5.98 19.12
C LEU A 119 18.70 -4.65 19.33
N ILE A 120 18.00 -3.60 19.80
CA ILE A 120 18.62 -2.31 20.12
C ILE A 120 19.70 -2.50 21.20
N SER A 121 19.40 -3.29 22.23
CA SER A 121 20.37 -3.66 23.25
C SER A 121 21.58 -4.40 22.67
N CYS A 122 21.41 -5.19 21.59
CA CYS A 122 22.55 -5.87 20.94
C CYS A 122 23.49 -4.87 20.30
N ILE A 123 22.92 -3.87 19.62
CA ILE A 123 23.67 -2.80 18.98
C ILE A 123 24.43 -1.98 20.03
N VAL A 124 23.75 -1.63 21.14
CA VAL A 124 24.38 -0.93 22.27
C VAL A 124 25.54 -1.75 22.85
N ALA A 125 25.36 -3.06 23.04
CA ALA A 125 26.43 -3.92 23.53
C ALA A 125 27.67 -3.87 22.62
N ILE A 126 27.48 -3.99 21.30
CA ILE A 126 28.57 -3.96 20.33
C ILE A 126 29.27 -2.59 20.32
N ALA A 127 28.55 -1.50 20.60
CA ALA A 127 29.16 -0.17 20.75
C ALA A 127 29.97 0.00 22.04
N VAL A 128 29.56 -0.69 23.12
CA VAL A 128 30.20 -0.62 24.44
C VAL A 128 31.47 -1.47 24.50
N ASP A 129 31.53 -2.64 23.86
CA ASP A 129 32.71 -3.52 23.92
C ASP A 129 34.04 -2.81 23.51
N PRO A 130 34.11 -2.02 22.43
CA PRO A 130 35.31 -1.27 22.07
C PRO A 130 35.71 -0.18 23.07
N MET A 131 34.81 0.23 24.00
CA MET A 131 35.17 1.20 25.05
C MET A 131 36.33 0.69 25.93
N PHE A 132 36.47 -0.63 26.10
CA PHE A 132 37.58 -1.21 26.84
C PHE A 132 38.94 -0.95 26.19
N PHE A 133 38.99 -0.72 24.87
CA PHE A 133 40.22 -0.39 24.15
C PHE A 133 40.69 1.04 24.39
N TYR A 134 39.82 1.92 24.88
CA TYR A 134 40.18 3.30 25.26
C TYR A 134 40.67 3.44 26.70
N LEU A 135 40.67 2.35 27.49
CA LEU A 135 41.11 2.35 28.88
C LEU A 135 42.60 2.68 29.05
N PRO A 136 43.52 2.10 28.27
CA PRO A 136 44.94 2.46 28.36
C PRO A 136 45.13 3.90 27.90
N MET A 137 45.78 4.73 28.70
CA MET A 137 46.13 6.10 28.35
C MET A 137 47.54 6.44 28.83
N VAL A 138 48.20 7.34 28.10
CA VAL A 138 49.50 7.89 28.50
C VAL A 138 49.27 9.03 29.46
N THR A 139 49.94 9.01 30.61
CA THR A 139 49.85 10.10 31.60
C THR A 139 51.24 10.72 31.79
N ASP A 140 51.30 12.04 32.00
CA ASP A 140 52.53 12.77 32.30
C ASP A 140 52.45 13.51 33.67
N GLU A 141 51.44 13.20 34.47
CA GLU A 141 51.30 13.69 35.85
C GLU A 141 52.37 13.03 36.74
N GLY A 142 53.55 13.67 36.82
CA GLY A 142 54.70 13.21 37.60
C GLY A 142 55.71 12.41 36.77
N ASN A 143 55.27 11.34 36.09
CA ASN A 143 56.08 10.48 35.22
C ASN A 143 55.34 10.13 33.93
N LEU A 144 56.09 9.99 32.84
CA LEU A 144 55.61 9.41 31.60
C LEU A 144 55.37 7.91 31.80
N CYS A 145 54.10 7.50 31.90
CA CYS A 145 53.71 6.10 32.07
C CYS A 145 52.36 5.77 31.40
N VAL A 146 52.16 4.49 31.08
CA VAL A 146 50.86 3.96 30.64
C VAL A 146 50.02 3.59 31.86
N GLY A 147 48.85 4.21 31.97
CA GLY A 147 47.87 3.98 33.02
C GLY A 147 46.53 3.53 32.46
N ILE A 148 45.59 3.21 33.34
CA ILE A 148 44.20 2.90 32.99
C ILE A 148 43.30 4.02 33.51
N ASP A 149 42.44 4.56 32.65
CA ASP A 149 41.40 5.50 33.04
C ASP A 149 40.35 4.80 33.92
N ARG A 150 40.37 5.11 35.22
CA ARG A 150 39.46 4.53 36.21
C ARG A 150 38.01 4.95 36.00
N TRP A 151 37.75 6.18 35.57
CA TRP A 151 36.38 6.67 35.37
C TRP A 151 35.74 5.99 34.18
N LEU A 152 36.48 5.87 33.08
CA LEU A 152 36.04 5.14 31.90
C LEU A 152 35.86 3.64 32.18
N ALA A 153 36.74 3.04 32.99
CA ALA A 153 36.64 1.63 33.40
C ALA A 153 35.35 1.35 34.18
N ILE A 154 35.04 2.18 35.19
CA ILE A 154 33.82 2.04 35.99
C ILE A 154 32.59 2.24 35.12
N THR A 155 32.54 3.31 34.33
CA THR A 155 31.40 3.65 33.48
C THR A 155 31.10 2.55 32.46
N THR A 156 32.12 2.08 31.74
CA THR A 156 31.97 1.01 30.74
C THR A 156 31.50 -0.30 31.37
N THR A 157 32.05 -0.65 32.55
CA THR A 157 31.68 -1.86 33.30
C THR A 157 30.22 -1.82 33.76
N VAL A 158 29.75 -0.67 34.26
CA VAL A 158 28.37 -0.46 34.71
C VAL A 158 27.41 -0.61 33.52
N VAL A 159 27.67 0.11 32.42
CA VAL A 159 26.83 0.06 31.22
C VAL A 159 26.79 -1.36 30.65
N ARG A 160 27.93 -2.04 30.56
CA ARG A 160 27.99 -3.45 30.12
C ARG A 160 27.14 -4.35 31.00
N SER A 161 27.21 -4.20 32.32
CA SER A 161 26.46 -5.04 33.27
C SER A 161 24.95 -4.85 33.14
N VAL A 162 24.47 -3.62 32.90
CA VAL A 162 23.05 -3.33 32.66
C VAL A 162 22.56 -3.99 31.38
N VAL A 163 23.35 -3.90 30.30
CA VAL A 163 23.04 -4.53 29.01
C VAL A 163 23.00 -6.06 29.15
N ASP A 164 24.00 -6.64 29.82
CA ASP A 164 24.09 -8.09 30.04
C ASP A 164 22.93 -8.62 30.89
N LEU A 165 22.47 -7.87 31.91
CA LEU A 165 21.28 -8.21 32.70
C LEU A 165 20.01 -8.26 31.83
N PHE A 166 19.85 -7.30 30.93
CA PHE A 166 18.73 -7.30 29.99
C PHE A 166 18.76 -8.53 29.06
N PHE A 167 19.97 -8.98 28.66
CA PHE A 167 20.12 -10.20 27.87
C PHE A 167 19.83 -11.49 28.65
N LEU A 168 20.11 -11.54 29.95
CA LEU A 168 19.72 -12.69 30.79
C LEU A 168 18.20 -12.89 30.75
N VAL A 169 17.42 -11.80 30.80
CA VAL A 169 15.95 -11.86 30.65
C VAL A 169 15.57 -12.50 29.31
N ARG A 170 16.26 -12.16 28.22
CA ARG A 170 16.01 -12.78 26.90
C ARG A 170 16.28 -14.28 26.90
N ILE A 171 17.38 -14.73 27.51
CA ILE A 171 17.73 -16.16 27.57
C ILE A 171 16.59 -16.91 28.27
N VAL A 172 16.09 -16.38 29.40
CA VAL A 172 14.95 -16.96 30.13
C VAL A 172 13.70 -17.02 29.25
N LEU A 173 13.41 -15.95 28.49
CA LEU A 173 12.27 -15.91 27.60
C LEU A 173 12.39 -16.91 26.45
N GLN A 174 13.58 -17.17 25.91
CA GLN A 174 13.78 -18.14 24.82
C GLN A 174 13.47 -19.59 25.22
N PHE A 175 13.56 -19.94 26.51
CA PHE A 175 13.07 -21.24 27.00
C PHE A 175 11.54 -21.31 27.09
N ARG A 176 10.85 -20.17 27.00
CA ARG A 176 9.39 -20.04 27.13
C ARG A 176 8.72 -19.55 25.86
N THR A 177 9.44 -19.33 24.76
CA THR A 177 8.86 -18.92 23.48
C THR A 177 8.57 -20.14 22.61
N ALA A 178 7.32 -20.24 22.17
CA ALA A 178 6.92 -21.26 21.22
C ALA A 178 7.54 -21.01 19.83
N TYR A 179 7.65 -22.05 19.00
CA TYR A 179 8.18 -21.91 17.65
C TYR A 179 7.33 -22.61 16.60
N ILE A 180 7.35 -22.06 15.38
CA ILE A 180 6.67 -22.66 14.22
C ILE A 180 7.61 -23.66 13.52
N LYS A 181 7.17 -24.92 13.38
CA LYS A 181 7.89 -26.00 12.67
C LYS A 181 8.09 -25.63 11.19
N PRO A 182 9.31 -25.73 10.61
CA PRO A 182 9.54 -25.43 9.20
C PRO A 182 8.71 -26.28 8.23
N SER A 183 8.54 -27.57 8.51
CA SER A 183 7.76 -28.52 7.68
C SER A 183 6.28 -28.17 7.59
N SER A 184 5.73 -27.55 8.63
CA SER A 184 4.31 -27.16 8.69
C SER A 184 3.97 -25.85 7.96
N ARG A 185 4.97 -25.16 7.39
CA ARG A 185 4.79 -23.86 6.69
C ARG A 185 4.22 -23.98 5.29
N VAL A 186 4.23 -25.18 4.71
CA VAL A 186 3.77 -25.44 3.34
C VAL A 186 2.26 -25.13 3.16
N PHE A 187 1.48 -25.17 4.26
CA PHE A 187 0.04 -24.83 4.27
C PHE A 187 -0.28 -23.47 4.91
N GLY A 188 0.69 -22.56 5.01
CA GLY A 188 0.47 -21.17 5.41
C GLY A 188 0.16 -20.90 6.89
N ARG A 189 -0.35 -21.89 7.65
CA ARG A 189 -0.65 -21.70 9.09
C ARG A 189 0.52 -21.98 10.01
N GLY A 190 1.37 -22.95 9.70
CA GLY A 190 2.47 -23.34 10.58
C GLY A 190 1.98 -23.92 11.91
N GLU A 191 2.35 -25.15 12.23
CA GLU A 191 2.06 -25.77 13.52
C GLU A 191 2.97 -25.15 14.59
N LEU A 192 2.35 -24.55 15.60
CA LEU A 192 3.03 -23.98 16.76
C LEU A 192 3.39 -25.10 17.73
N VAL A 193 4.69 -25.29 17.98
CA VAL A 193 5.18 -26.24 18.99
C VAL A 193 5.24 -25.55 20.34
N ILE A 194 4.43 -26.06 21.27
CA ILE A 194 4.25 -25.53 22.63
C ILE A 194 4.98 -26.43 23.66
N ASP A 195 5.44 -27.63 23.28
CA ASP A 195 6.14 -28.53 24.21
C ASP A 195 7.48 -27.93 24.71
N THR A 196 7.53 -27.67 26.02
CA THR A 196 8.70 -27.09 26.71
C THR A 196 9.98 -27.90 26.52
N ALA A 197 9.91 -29.24 26.47
CA ALA A 197 11.09 -30.08 26.28
C ALA A 197 11.66 -29.94 24.87
N GLN A 198 10.79 -29.82 23.86
CA GLN A 198 11.19 -29.60 22.47
C GLN A 198 11.75 -28.20 22.25
N ILE A 199 11.15 -27.18 22.88
CA ILE A 199 11.66 -25.79 22.87
C ILE A 199 13.06 -25.74 23.46
N ALA A 200 13.24 -26.27 24.68
CA ALA A 200 14.53 -26.28 25.37
C ALA A 200 15.60 -27.03 24.58
N ARG A 201 15.33 -28.25 24.10
CA ARG A 201 16.29 -29.03 23.31
C ARG A 201 16.73 -28.32 22.04
N ARG A 202 15.79 -27.67 21.35
CA ARG A 202 16.07 -26.91 20.12
C ARG A 202 16.95 -25.69 20.42
N TYR A 203 16.63 -24.92 21.45
CA TYR A 203 17.38 -23.73 21.82
C TYR A 203 18.81 -24.09 22.29
N MET A 204 18.93 -25.11 23.16
CA MET A 204 20.20 -25.62 23.68
C MET A 204 21.17 -26.03 22.57
N ARG A 205 20.67 -26.72 21.53
CA ARG A 205 21.51 -27.21 20.43
C ARG A 205 21.97 -26.11 19.47
N ARG A 206 21.25 -24.99 19.37
CA ARG A 206 21.42 -24.04 18.25
C ARG A 206 22.04 -22.71 18.65
N PHE A 207 21.57 -22.09 19.73
CA PHE A 207 21.94 -20.70 20.05
C PHE A 207 22.32 -20.47 21.51
N PHE A 208 21.97 -21.39 22.42
CA PHE A 208 22.23 -21.23 23.85
C PHE A 208 23.70 -20.99 24.19
N ALA A 209 24.62 -21.78 23.62
CA ALA A 209 26.05 -21.61 23.87
C ALA A 209 26.55 -20.21 23.49
N ALA A 210 26.13 -19.68 22.32
CA ALA A 210 26.49 -18.34 21.88
C ALA A 210 25.88 -17.26 22.80
N ASP A 211 24.62 -17.42 23.19
CA ASP A 211 23.94 -16.49 24.10
C ASP A 211 24.64 -16.46 25.47
N VAL A 212 24.99 -17.61 26.06
CA VAL A 212 25.71 -17.69 27.33
C VAL A 212 27.11 -17.09 27.22
N MET A 213 27.93 -17.50 26.24
CA MET A 213 29.28 -16.97 26.05
C MET A 213 29.28 -15.44 25.87
N SER A 214 28.22 -14.89 25.27
CA SER A 214 28.09 -13.45 25.09
C SER A 214 27.85 -12.68 26.40
N VAL A 215 27.29 -13.31 27.44
CA VAL A 215 26.83 -12.63 28.68
C VAL A 215 27.78 -12.85 29.87
N ILE A 216 28.74 -13.76 29.79
CA ILE A 216 29.68 -14.02 30.90
C ILE A 216 30.42 -12.72 31.27
N PRO A 217 30.49 -12.32 32.55
CA PRO A 217 31.04 -11.03 32.94
C PRO A 217 32.58 -11.02 33.06
N PHE A 218 33.30 -11.60 32.09
CA PHE A 218 34.77 -11.69 32.15
C PHE A 218 35.48 -10.32 32.17
N PRO A 219 35.14 -9.33 31.31
CA PRO A 219 35.74 -8.00 31.39
C PRO A 219 35.50 -7.31 32.73
N GLN A 220 34.29 -7.46 33.29
CA GLN A 220 33.91 -6.88 34.57
C GLN A 220 34.75 -7.44 35.72
N VAL A 221 34.99 -8.76 35.74
CA VAL A 221 35.82 -9.42 36.77
C VAL A 221 37.27 -8.94 36.69
N VAL A 222 37.83 -8.80 35.48
CA VAL A 222 39.21 -8.34 35.29
C VAL A 222 39.38 -6.89 35.75
N ILE A 223 38.45 -6.00 35.38
CA ILE A 223 38.47 -4.60 35.82
C ILE A 223 38.28 -4.47 37.33
N TRP A 224 37.36 -5.25 37.91
CA TRP A 224 37.17 -5.27 39.35
C TRP A 224 38.44 -5.71 40.09
N SER A 225 39.09 -6.76 39.61
CA SER A 225 40.38 -7.22 40.14
C SER A 225 41.45 -6.13 40.05
N PHE A 226 41.51 -5.39 38.93
CA PHE A 226 42.44 -4.27 38.76
C PHE A 226 42.18 -3.13 39.76
N LEU A 227 40.92 -2.70 39.90
CA LEU A 227 40.52 -1.62 40.81
C LEU A 227 40.89 -1.93 42.27
N HIS A 228 40.89 -3.20 42.67
CA HIS A 228 41.22 -3.61 44.04
C HIS A 228 42.71 -3.91 44.26
N ARG A 229 43.47 -4.32 43.24
CA ARG A 229 44.85 -4.83 43.40
C ARG A 229 45.95 -3.79 43.16
N SER A 230 45.64 -2.67 42.51
CA SER A 230 46.42 -1.41 42.33
C SER A 230 47.97 -1.43 42.44
N LYS A 231 48.66 -2.47 41.97
CA LYS A 231 50.13 -2.52 41.86
C LYS A 231 50.50 -2.41 40.37
N GLY A 232 51.53 -1.64 40.00
CA GLY A 232 51.74 -1.22 38.60
C GLY A 232 51.91 -2.35 37.57
N THR A 233 52.45 -3.53 37.91
CA THR A 233 52.45 -4.71 37.00
C THR A 233 51.05 -5.18 36.61
N ALA A 234 50.02 -4.84 37.39
CA ALA A 234 48.64 -5.17 37.09
C ALA A 234 48.09 -4.39 35.89
N VAL A 235 48.67 -3.25 35.49
CA VAL A 235 48.20 -2.49 34.31
C VAL A 235 48.43 -3.27 33.02
N LEU A 236 49.66 -3.78 32.83
CA LEU A 236 50.03 -4.60 31.67
C LEU A 236 49.21 -5.90 31.61
N ASP A 237 49.18 -6.64 32.72
CA ASP A 237 48.43 -7.91 32.82
C ASP A 237 46.91 -7.70 32.60
N THR A 238 46.37 -6.55 33.04
CA THR A 238 44.96 -6.18 32.81
C THR A 238 44.71 -5.85 31.35
N LYS A 239 45.57 -5.07 30.70
CA LYS A 239 45.48 -4.72 29.27
C LYS A 239 45.42 -5.96 28.40
N ASP A 240 46.37 -6.88 28.55
CA ASP A 240 46.49 -8.07 27.70
C ASP A 240 45.33 -9.04 27.90
N ARG A 241 44.91 -9.25 29.16
CA ARG A 241 43.73 -10.07 29.46
C ARG A 241 42.45 -9.45 28.90
N LEU A 242 42.25 -8.15 29.07
CA LEU A 242 41.07 -7.46 28.55
C LEU A 242 40.99 -7.55 27.03
N LEU A 243 42.11 -7.37 26.32
CA LEU A 243 42.15 -7.51 24.86
C LEU A 243 41.65 -8.88 24.42
N PHE A 244 42.23 -9.96 24.97
CA PHE A 244 41.84 -11.32 24.63
C PHE A 244 40.38 -11.64 24.96
N ILE A 245 39.92 -11.21 26.14
CA ILE A 245 38.55 -11.45 26.60
C ILE A 245 37.54 -10.70 25.75
N VAL A 246 37.76 -9.41 25.50
CA VAL A 246 36.85 -8.58 24.69
C VAL A 246 36.75 -9.15 23.28
N PHE A 247 37.88 -9.50 22.65
CA PHE A 247 37.88 -10.10 21.33
C PHE A 247 37.11 -11.43 21.28
N THR A 248 37.35 -12.32 22.25
CA THR A 248 36.71 -13.64 22.32
C THR A 248 35.20 -13.53 22.55
N GLN A 249 34.75 -12.57 23.37
CA GLN A 249 33.32 -12.35 23.66
C GLN A 249 32.59 -11.56 22.57
N TYR A 250 33.33 -10.78 21.78
CA TYR A 250 32.77 -9.96 20.72
C TYR A 250 32.10 -10.83 19.64
N ILE A 251 32.71 -11.97 19.26
CA ILE A 251 32.18 -12.88 18.23
C ILE A 251 30.78 -13.42 18.61
N PRO A 252 30.57 -14.06 19.78
CA PRO A 252 29.23 -14.46 20.23
C PRO A 252 28.21 -13.30 20.27
N ARG A 253 28.64 -12.08 20.63
CA ARG A 253 27.76 -10.88 20.68
C ARG A 253 27.30 -10.41 19.29
N VAL A 254 28.08 -10.65 18.25
CA VAL A 254 27.66 -10.41 16.86
C VAL A 254 26.74 -11.54 16.37
N VAL A 255 27.12 -12.79 16.62
CA VAL A 255 26.38 -13.98 16.15
C VAL A 255 24.94 -14.00 16.66
N ARG A 256 24.67 -13.55 17.90
CA ARG A 256 23.31 -13.48 18.48
C ARG A 256 22.34 -12.52 17.76
N ILE A 257 22.82 -11.61 16.92
CA ILE A 257 21.94 -10.72 16.14
C ILE A 257 21.18 -11.50 15.07
N TYR A 258 21.81 -12.51 14.48
CA TYR A 258 21.20 -13.35 13.45
C TYR A 258 19.88 -14.00 13.90
N PRO A 259 19.80 -14.74 15.02
CA PRO A 259 18.53 -15.34 15.45
C PRO A 259 17.46 -14.28 15.74
N ILE A 260 17.80 -13.17 16.39
CA ILE A 260 16.85 -12.09 16.72
C ILE A 260 16.30 -11.43 15.45
N SER A 261 17.17 -11.06 14.52
CA SER A 261 16.76 -10.45 13.25
C SER A 261 15.92 -11.41 12.40
N SER A 262 16.27 -12.71 12.39
CA SER A 262 15.50 -13.73 11.67
C SER A 262 14.09 -13.90 12.24
N GLU A 263 13.95 -13.82 13.56
CA GLU A 263 12.67 -13.92 14.27
C GLU A 263 11.81 -12.69 14.06
N LEU A 264 12.41 -11.50 14.09
CA LEU A 264 11.72 -10.23 13.82
C LEU A 264 11.23 -10.16 12.37
N LYS A 265 12.06 -10.55 11.41
CA LYS A 265 11.67 -10.61 9.99
C LYS A 265 10.54 -11.61 9.75
N ARG A 266 10.55 -12.73 10.48
CA ARG A 266 9.51 -13.76 10.40
C ARG A 266 8.17 -13.34 11.01
N SER A 267 8.19 -12.59 12.11
CA SER A 267 6.97 -12.17 12.84
C SER A 267 6.37 -10.88 12.28
N SER A 268 7.20 -9.90 11.95
CA SER A 268 6.77 -8.56 11.49
C SER A 268 6.75 -8.40 9.97
N GLY A 269 7.20 -9.40 9.19
CA GLY A 269 7.32 -9.36 7.72
C GLY A 269 8.43 -8.46 7.19
N ALA A 270 8.74 -7.37 7.90
CA ALA A 270 9.82 -6.43 7.62
C ALA A 270 10.59 -6.10 8.90
N PHE A 271 11.87 -5.72 8.73
CA PHE A 271 12.73 -5.29 9.84
C PHE A 271 12.40 -3.87 10.32
N ALA A 272 12.08 -2.98 9.38
CA ALA A 272 11.74 -1.59 9.62
C ALA A 272 10.38 -1.28 8.97
N GLU A 273 9.56 -0.48 9.67
CA GLU A 273 8.24 -0.08 9.18
C GLU A 273 8.34 0.94 8.04
N THR A 274 9.45 1.68 7.96
CA THR A 274 9.71 2.66 6.90
C THR A 274 11.04 2.37 6.20
N ALA A 275 11.12 2.70 4.91
CA ALA A 275 12.35 2.54 4.15
C ALA A 275 13.51 3.41 4.68
N TYR A 276 13.21 4.61 5.20
CA TYR A 276 14.21 5.48 5.84
C TYR A 276 14.79 4.86 7.12
N ALA A 277 13.95 4.22 7.95
CA ALA A 277 14.44 3.49 9.11
C ALA A 277 15.33 2.29 8.71
N GLY A 278 15.02 1.64 7.59
CA GLY A 278 15.88 0.62 6.98
C GLY A 278 17.24 1.17 6.55
N ALA A 279 17.28 2.30 5.84
CA ALA A 279 18.53 2.95 5.42
C ALA A 279 19.37 3.42 6.63
N ALA A 280 18.74 4.05 7.62
CA ALA A 280 19.39 4.49 8.85
C ALA A 280 20.02 3.33 9.63
N TYR A 281 19.39 2.14 9.62
CA TYR A 281 19.95 0.94 10.24
C TYR A 281 21.27 0.49 9.61
N TYR A 282 21.39 0.49 8.28
CA TYR A 282 22.66 0.15 7.63
C TYR A 282 23.73 1.22 7.85
N LEU A 283 23.35 2.49 7.86
CA LEU A 283 24.26 3.58 8.22
C LEU A 283 24.77 3.43 9.66
N LEU A 284 23.92 3.02 10.60
CA LEU A 284 24.29 2.75 11.98
C LEU A 284 25.32 1.61 12.09
N TRP A 285 25.15 0.53 11.32
CA TRP A 285 26.16 -0.54 11.27
C TRP A 285 27.50 -0.07 10.72
N TYR A 286 27.47 0.80 9.72
CA TYR A 286 28.68 1.39 9.15
C TYR A 286 29.40 2.27 10.18
N MET A 287 28.67 3.17 10.85
CA MET A 287 29.20 4.00 11.94
C MET A 287 29.78 3.16 13.08
N LEU A 288 29.13 2.05 13.42
CA LEU A 288 29.60 1.13 14.45
C LEU A 288 30.88 0.41 14.03
N ALA A 289 31.00 -0.01 12.76
CA ALA A 289 32.25 -0.55 12.23
C ALA A 289 33.39 0.47 12.29
N SER A 290 33.12 1.74 11.94
CA SER A 290 34.09 2.84 12.07
C SER A 290 34.51 3.07 13.52
N HIS A 291 33.58 3.00 14.46
CA HIS A 291 33.86 3.08 15.89
C HIS A 291 34.83 1.97 16.34
N ILE A 292 34.57 0.72 15.94
CA ILE A 292 35.42 -0.43 16.28
C ILE A 292 36.83 -0.28 15.69
N VAL A 293 36.92 0.11 14.42
CA VAL A 293 38.20 0.35 13.75
C VAL A 293 38.97 1.48 14.44
N GLY A 294 38.30 2.58 14.78
CA GLY A 294 38.90 3.70 15.51
C GLY A 294 39.40 3.32 16.90
N ALA A 295 38.66 2.46 17.61
CA ALA A 295 39.05 1.96 18.93
C ALA A 295 40.25 1.00 18.84
N PHE A 296 40.29 0.14 17.82
CA PHE A 296 41.43 -0.74 17.59
C PHE A 296 42.68 0.06 17.18
N TRP A 297 42.52 1.06 16.31
CA TRP A 297 43.60 1.99 15.97
C TRP A 297 44.14 2.74 17.19
N TYR A 298 43.26 3.19 18.11
CA TYR A 298 43.68 3.84 19.35
C TYR A 298 44.52 2.90 20.22
N LEU A 299 44.07 1.66 20.41
CA LEU A 299 44.81 0.66 21.18
C LEU A 299 46.17 0.36 20.55
N LEU A 300 46.20 0.12 19.23
CA LEU A 300 47.45 -0.08 18.50
C LEU A 300 48.38 1.13 18.56
N SER A 301 47.85 2.35 18.67
CA SER A 301 48.66 3.55 18.90
C SER A 301 49.36 3.51 20.27
N ILE A 302 48.67 3.05 21.33
CA ILE A 302 49.28 2.85 22.65
C ILE A 302 50.34 1.74 22.61
N GLU A 303 50.08 0.63 21.93
CA GLU A 303 51.09 -0.43 21.73
C GLU A 303 52.31 0.13 20.99
N ARG A 304 52.10 0.90 19.91
CA ARG A 304 53.20 1.48 19.12
C ARG A 304 54.05 2.47 19.91
N VAL A 305 53.44 3.29 20.77
CA VAL A 305 54.16 4.15 21.71
C VAL A 305 54.94 3.32 22.72
N THR A 306 54.35 2.24 23.23
CA THR A 306 55.00 1.32 24.18
C THR A 306 56.18 0.58 23.53
N ASP A 307 56.08 0.22 22.24
CA ASP A 307 57.18 -0.35 21.46
C ASP A 307 58.36 0.62 21.38
N CYS A 308 58.10 1.90 21.06
CA CYS A 308 59.16 2.92 21.07
C CYS A 308 59.83 3.03 22.43
N TRP A 309 59.04 3.05 23.51
CA TRP A 309 59.59 3.11 24.88
C TRP A 309 60.43 1.87 25.21
N ASN A 310 59.99 0.68 24.77
CA ASN A 310 60.73 -0.56 24.95
C ASN A 310 62.04 -0.56 24.17
N ASP A 311 62.04 -0.08 22.93
CA ASP A 311 63.24 0.00 22.09
C ASP A 311 64.26 0.99 22.70
N ALA A 312 63.83 2.20 23.07
CA ALA A 312 64.68 3.18 23.75
C ALA A 312 65.21 2.66 25.10
N CYS A 313 64.42 1.87 25.82
CA CYS A 313 64.83 1.24 27.08
C CYS A 313 65.86 0.11 26.88
N ASN A 314 65.84 -0.59 25.74
CA ASN A 314 66.81 -1.66 25.45
C ASN A 314 68.20 -1.11 25.16
N GLU A 315 68.28 0.09 24.58
CA GLU A 315 69.55 0.76 24.29
C GLU A 315 70.22 1.31 25.56
N PHE A 316 69.45 1.55 26.64
CA PHE A 316 69.96 2.09 27.90
C PHE A 316 70.24 0.99 28.94
N PRO A 317 71.51 0.74 29.33
CA PRO A 317 71.84 -0.26 30.35
C PRO A 317 71.29 0.17 31.73
N GLY A 318 70.48 -0.70 32.35
CA GLY A 318 69.85 -0.45 33.65
C GLY A 318 68.38 0.00 33.58
N CYS A 319 67.79 0.12 32.39
CA CYS A 319 66.37 0.43 32.25
C CYS A 319 65.47 -0.76 32.66
N ASN A 320 64.50 -0.52 33.55
CA ASN A 320 63.50 -1.51 33.95
C ASN A 320 62.11 -1.16 33.39
N ARG A 321 61.60 -2.01 32.49
CA ARG A 321 60.31 -1.84 31.80
C ARG A 321 59.10 -1.77 32.74
N ILE A 322 59.22 -2.30 33.96
CA ILE A 322 58.13 -2.30 34.95
C ILE A 322 57.73 -0.85 35.33
N TYR A 323 58.66 0.10 35.29
CA TYR A 323 58.39 1.50 35.64
C TYR A 323 57.67 2.32 34.57
N MET A 324 57.52 1.78 33.35
CA MET A 324 56.73 2.38 32.27
C MET A 324 55.22 2.31 32.51
N TYR A 325 54.78 1.47 33.45
CA TYR A 325 53.37 1.34 33.83
C TYR A 325 53.11 2.06 35.15
N CYS A 326 52.04 2.86 35.19
CA CYS A 326 51.74 3.67 36.36
C CYS A 326 51.43 2.81 37.60
N GLY A 327 51.90 3.24 38.79
CA GLY A 327 51.68 2.55 40.07
C GLY A 327 52.86 1.73 40.60
N ASN A 328 54.07 1.93 40.05
CA ASN A 328 55.33 1.35 40.53
C ASN A 328 56.29 2.41 41.12
N ASP A 329 55.77 3.59 41.43
CA ASP A 329 56.50 4.76 41.92
C ASP A 329 57.17 4.58 43.29
N ARG A 330 56.70 3.60 44.08
CA ARG A 330 57.18 3.31 45.44
C ARG A 330 58.29 2.24 45.50
N GLN A 331 58.69 1.68 44.37
CA GLN A 331 59.72 0.63 44.34
C GLN A 331 61.14 1.23 44.35
N PRO A 332 62.13 0.54 44.96
CA PRO A 332 63.52 1.00 44.97
C PRO A 332 64.09 1.05 43.55
N GLY A 333 64.76 2.15 43.20
CA GLY A 333 65.32 2.39 41.85
C GLY A 333 64.40 3.17 40.89
N PHE A 334 63.15 3.45 41.26
CA PHE A 334 62.23 4.26 40.45
C PHE A 334 62.71 5.70 40.25
N LEU A 335 63.31 6.31 41.28
CA LEU A 335 63.74 7.72 41.24
C LEU A 335 64.86 7.93 40.20
N GLU A 336 65.81 7.00 40.15
CA GLU A 336 66.94 6.99 39.21
C GLU A 336 66.48 6.71 37.78
N TRP A 337 65.57 5.73 37.62
CA TRP A 337 64.92 5.45 36.34
C TRP A 337 64.15 6.66 35.82
N ARG A 338 63.39 7.35 36.69
CA ARG A 338 62.62 8.55 36.32
C ARG A 338 63.52 9.66 35.78
N THR A 339 64.66 9.93 36.43
CA THR A 339 65.51 11.05 36.03
C THR A 339 66.21 10.81 34.70
N ILE A 340 66.62 9.56 34.42
CA ILE A 340 67.44 9.25 33.25
C ILE A 340 66.56 8.79 32.08
N THR A 341 65.69 7.80 32.31
CA THR A 341 64.88 7.19 31.25
C THR A 341 63.79 8.12 30.73
N ARG A 342 63.29 9.07 31.54
CA ARG A 342 62.31 10.08 31.06
C ARG A 342 62.89 10.95 29.95
N GLN A 343 64.14 11.39 30.10
CA GLN A 343 64.79 12.24 29.10
C GLN A 343 65.06 11.45 27.83
N VAL A 344 65.63 10.25 27.95
CA VAL A 344 65.88 9.35 26.81
C VAL A 344 64.60 9.03 26.05
N ILE A 345 63.53 8.60 26.73
CA ILE A 345 62.26 8.30 26.05
C ILE A 345 61.68 9.54 25.38
N ASN A 346 61.71 10.71 26.03
CA ASN A 346 61.11 11.91 25.47
C ASN A 346 61.88 12.41 24.22
N GLU A 347 63.21 12.22 24.18
CA GLU A 347 64.04 12.55 23.02
C GLU A 347 63.90 11.51 21.89
N THR A 348 63.99 10.22 22.20
CA THR A 348 63.95 9.13 21.19
C THR A 348 62.54 8.90 20.62
N CYS A 349 61.50 9.14 21.41
CA CYS A 349 60.11 8.88 21.03
C CYS A 349 59.31 10.15 20.73
N GLU A 350 59.96 11.31 20.52
CA GLU A 350 59.27 12.54 20.17
C GLU A 350 58.53 12.39 18.82
N PRO A 351 57.23 12.73 18.75
CA PRO A 351 56.50 12.68 17.48
C PRO A 351 57.01 13.75 16.51
N GLN A 352 56.98 13.41 15.22
CA GLN A 352 57.34 14.34 14.15
C GLN A 352 56.37 15.54 14.09
N ARG A 353 56.91 16.75 14.30
CA ARG A 353 56.18 18.03 14.22
C ARG A 353 56.55 18.80 12.93
N GLY A 354 56.26 18.23 11.77
CA GLY A 354 56.48 18.88 10.46
C GLY A 354 56.75 17.89 9.31
N ASP A 355 56.69 18.36 8.05
CA ASP A 355 56.88 17.52 6.85
C ASP A 355 58.38 17.36 6.45
N ASP A 356 59.29 18.16 7.03
CA ASP A 356 60.69 18.31 6.54
C ASP A 356 61.79 17.71 7.45
N GLY A 357 61.45 16.85 8.42
CA GLY A 357 62.46 16.16 9.23
C GLY A 357 61.95 14.83 9.75
N ASP A 358 62.67 13.75 9.47
CA ASP A 358 62.37 12.41 10.00
C ASP A 358 62.45 12.47 11.53
N GLY A 359 61.32 12.25 12.21
CA GLY A 359 61.34 12.11 13.66
C GLY A 359 62.19 10.91 14.07
N PRO A 360 62.76 10.88 15.28
CA PRO A 360 63.65 9.79 15.72
C PRO A 360 62.95 8.42 15.72
N PHE A 361 61.62 8.39 15.83
CA PHE A 361 60.82 7.18 15.68
C PHE A 361 59.67 7.36 14.69
N ASN A 362 59.56 6.46 13.72
CA ASN A 362 58.49 6.48 12.72
C ASN A 362 57.21 5.78 13.25
N TYR A 363 56.21 6.61 13.57
CA TYR A 363 54.89 6.18 14.03
C TYR A 363 53.91 5.83 12.90
N GLY A 364 54.21 6.14 11.64
CA GLY A 364 53.35 5.85 10.48
C GLY A 364 51.90 6.33 10.68
N ILE A 365 50.93 5.43 10.46
CA ILE A 365 49.49 5.70 10.62
C ILE A 365 49.07 6.11 12.04
N TYR A 366 49.91 5.86 13.05
CA TYR A 366 49.66 6.21 14.45
C TYR A 366 50.17 7.60 14.80
N SER A 367 50.94 8.25 13.91
CA SER A 367 51.47 9.60 14.12
C SER A 367 50.38 10.61 14.47
N ALA A 368 49.21 10.52 13.83
CA ALA A 368 48.06 11.38 14.12
C ALA A 368 47.54 11.24 15.57
N ALA A 369 47.67 10.06 16.20
CA ALA A 369 47.26 9.86 17.60
C ALA A 369 48.26 10.51 18.58
N VAL A 370 49.55 10.42 18.28
CA VAL A 370 50.61 10.96 19.15
C VAL A 370 50.67 12.49 19.05
N THR A 371 50.57 13.04 17.85
CA THR A 371 50.62 14.49 17.58
C THR A 371 49.39 15.26 18.07
N SER A 372 48.22 14.62 18.10
CA SER A 372 46.98 15.23 18.60
C SER A 372 46.79 15.12 20.11
N ASP A 373 47.73 14.49 20.82
CA ASP A 373 47.66 14.18 22.25
C ASP A 373 46.38 13.42 22.69
N VAL A 374 45.69 12.73 21.77
CA VAL A 374 44.49 11.93 22.08
C VAL A 374 44.80 10.77 23.04
N LEU A 375 46.05 10.31 23.05
CA LEU A 375 46.53 9.28 23.98
C LEU A 375 46.62 9.78 25.43
N LYS A 376 46.70 11.11 25.63
CA LYS A 376 46.86 11.76 26.94
C LYS A 376 45.58 12.38 27.50
N THR A 377 44.60 12.68 26.64
CA THR A 377 43.36 13.32 27.09
C THR A 377 42.52 12.42 28.01
N LYS A 378 42.02 13.02 29.10
CA LYS A 378 41.02 12.42 30.01
C LYS A 378 39.58 12.67 29.52
N ASP A 379 39.39 13.57 28.56
CA ASP A 379 38.05 13.80 28.00
C ASP A 379 37.64 12.65 27.08
N THR A 380 36.72 11.83 27.57
CA THR A 380 36.20 10.66 26.86
C THR A 380 35.47 11.04 25.57
N ALA A 381 34.75 12.17 25.55
CA ALA A 381 33.97 12.57 24.39
C ALA A 381 34.87 12.96 23.21
N SER A 382 35.89 13.80 23.46
CA SER A 382 36.87 14.15 22.44
C SER A 382 37.66 12.94 21.95
N LYS A 383 38.07 12.04 22.87
CA LYS A 383 38.75 10.78 22.52
C LYS A 383 37.90 9.92 21.57
N LEU A 384 36.62 9.72 21.93
CA LEU A 384 35.67 8.94 21.12
C LEU A 384 35.45 9.55 19.73
N LEU A 385 35.12 10.84 19.68
CA LEU A 385 34.78 11.52 18.43
C LEU A 385 35.98 11.58 17.47
N PHE A 386 37.19 11.81 18.00
CA PHE A 386 38.41 11.84 17.19
C PHE A 386 38.73 10.47 16.59
N CYS A 387 38.67 9.40 17.38
CA CYS A 387 38.92 8.05 16.88
C CYS A 387 37.80 7.56 15.94
N LEU A 388 36.54 7.92 16.21
CA LEU A 388 35.42 7.64 15.31
C LEU A 388 35.61 8.35 13.97
N TRP A 389 36.02 9.63 13.98
CA TRP A 389 36.34 10.38 12.78
C TRP A 389 37.45 9.70 11.97
N TRP A 390 38.54 9.29 12.63
CA TRP A 390 39.63 8.56 11.99
C TRP A 390 39.15 7.26 11.33
N GLY A 391 38.32 6.48 12.03
CA GLY A 391 37.74 5.25 11.49
C GLY A 391 36.78 5.49 10.32
N LEU A 392 35.94 6.53 10.41
CA LEU A 392 35.02 6.93 9.34
C LEU A 392 35.75 7.38 8.10
N ALA A 393 36.77 8.22 8.26
CA ALA A 393 37.59 8.72 7.16
C ALA A 393 38.19 7.54 6.39
N ASN A 394 38.90 6.63 7.07
CA ASN A 394 39.65 5.55 6.41
C ASN A 394 38.77 4.43 5.84
N LEU A 395 37.66 4.08 6.49
CA LEU A 395 36.71 3.13 5.90
C LEU A 395 36.02 3.71 4.66
N SER A 396 35.81 5.04 4.63
CA SER A 396 35.10 5.70 3.52
C SER A 396 35.99 6.03 2.34
N THR A 397 37.28 6.30 2.57
CA THR A 397 38.23 6.72 1.53
C THR A 397 39.15 5.59 1.06
N LEU A 398 38.87 4.33 1.43
CA LEU A 398 39.66 3.15 1.02
C LEU A 398 41.16 3.29 1.35
N GLY A 399 41.49 4.01 2.43
CA GLY A 399 42.87 4.21 2.87
C GLY A 399 43.70 5.21 2.06
N GLN A 400 43.09 6.03 1.18
CA GLN A 400 43.80 7.01 0.34
C GLN A 400 44.61 8.08 1.11
N GLY A 401 44.50 8.16 2.43
CA GLY A 401 45.28 9.05 3.30
C GLY A 401 46.21 8.35 4.29
N LEU A 402 46.39 7.02 4.21
CA LEU A 402 47.25 6.27 5.13
C LEU A 402 48.72 6.35 4.69
N LYS A 403 49.57 7.00 5.50
CA LYS A 403 51.03 6.96 5.35
C LYS A 403 51.58 5.84 6.24
N THR A 404 51.88 4.68 5.66
CA THR A 404 52.36 3.52 6.41
C THR A 404 53.88 3.52 6.61
N SER A 405 54.37 3.12 7.79
CA SER A 405 55.79 2.78 7.98
C SER A 405 56.13 1.36 7.45
N ILE A 406 57.40 0.98 7.50
CA ILE A 406 57.87 -0.38 7.14
C ILE A 406 57.49 -1.45 8.19
N TYR A 407 56.83 -1.07 9.28
CA TYR A 407 56.42 -1.97 10.34
C TYR A 407 55.35 -2.96 9.85
N THR A 408 55.63 -4.26 9.96
CA THR A 408 54.77 -5.32 9.39
C THR A 408 53.35 -5.32 9.95
N GLY A 409 53.17 -5.07 11.25
CA GLY A 409 51.84 -5.05 11.87
C GLY A 409 50.95 -3.92 11.37
N GLU A 410 51.55 -2.76 11.10
CA GLU A 410 50.87 -1.59 10.53
C GLU A 410 50.47 -1.82 9.08
N ALA A 411 51.38 -2.38 8.27
CA ALA A 411 51.10 -2.71 6.88
C ALA A 411 49.96 -3.73 6.77
N LEU A 412 49.99 -4.79 7.58
CA LEU A 412 48.91 -5.80 7.62
C LEU A 412 47.58 -5.20 8.07
N PHE A 413 47.57 -4.36 9.10
CA PHE A 413 46.36 -3.67 9.54
C PHE A 413 45.79 -2.74 8.46
N SER A 414 46.65 -2.00 7.78
CA SER A 414 46.25 -1.07 6.71
C SER A 414 45.69 -1.80 5.48
N ILE A 415 46.30 -2.92 5.08
CA ILE A 415 45.77 -3.79 4.02
C ILE A 415 44.39 -4.34 4.42
N GLY A 416 44.26 -4.85 5.64
CA GLY A 416 42.99 -5.34 6.17
C GLY A 416 41.90 -4.26 6.20
N LEU A 417 42.26 -3.05 6.63
CA LEU A 417 41.38 -1.88 6.67
C LEU A 417 40.88 -1.47 5.28
N ALA A 418 41.76 -1.44 4.28
CA ALA A 418 41.39 -1.10 2.90
C ALA A 418 40.40 -2.11 2.30
N ILE A 419 40.67 -3.42 2.45
CA ILE A 419 39.79 -4.49 1.98
C ILE A 419 38.44 -4.45 2.70
N PHE A 420 38.46 -4.31 4.03
CA PHE A 420 37.24 -4.26 4.83
C PHE A 420 36.40 -3.02 4.53
N GLY A 421 37.02 -1.85 4.36
CA GLY A 421 36.36 -0.60 3.96
C GLY A 421 35.67 -0.70 2.60
N LEU A 422 36.34 -1.29 1.60
CA LEU A 422 35.77 -1.51 0.28
C LEU A 422 34.47 -2.34 0.34
N ILE A 423 34.51 -3.47 1.06
CA ILE A 423 33.37 -4.38 1.21
C ILE A 423 32.22 -3.68 1.95
N LEU A 424 32.52 -3.00 3.07
CA LEU A 424 31.50 -2.28 3.84
C LEU A 424 30.85 -1.14 3.06
N MET A 425 31.64 -0.34 2.34
CA MET A 425 31.12 0.77 1.54
C MET A 425 30.21 0.26 0.40
N ALA A 426 30.63 -0.80 -0.30
CA ALA A 426 29.82 -1.41 -1.34
C ALA A 426 28.49 -1.95 -0.79
N MET A 427 28.52 -2.61 0.38
CA MET A 427 27.30 -3.08 1.05
C MET A 427 26.40 -1.93 1.52
N LEU A 428 26.98 -0.83 2.04
CA LEU A 428 26.21 0.33 2.48
C LEU A 428 25.46 0.97 1.30
N ILE A 429 26.17 1.27 0.22
CA ILE A 429 25.60 1.89 -0.99
C ILE A 429 24.52 0.98 -1.59
N GLY A 430 24.82 -0.31 -1.79
CA GLY A 430 23.87 -1.26 -2.39
C GLY A 430 22.60 -1.47 -1.58
N ASN A 431 22.72 -1.58 -0.25
CA ASN A 431 21.55 -1.75 0.62
C ASN A 431 20.71 -0.47 0.71
N ILE A 432 21.34 0.70 0.86
CA ILE A 432 20.62 1.99 0.86
C ILE A 432 19.90 2.21 -0.47
N GLN A 433 20.57 1.93 -1.60
CA GLN A 433 19.97 2.04 -2.92
C GLN A 433 18.73 1.15 -3.05
N THR A 434 18.82 -0.12 -2.66
CA THR A 434 17.69 -1.07 -2.73
C THR A 434 16.50 -0.59 -1.90
N TYR A 435 16.74 -0.11 -0.68
CA TYR A 435 15.68 0.40 0.20
C TYR A 435 15.04 1.69 -0.33
N LEU A 436 15.83 2.65 -0.83
CA LEU A 436 15.30 3.89 -1.38
C LEU A 436 14.54 3.65 -2.69
N GLN A 437 15.02 2.74 -3.54
CA GLN A 437 14.35 2.37 -4.79
C GLN A 437 12.97 1.75 -4.53
N SER A 438 12.82 0.96 -3.45
CA SER A 438 11.52 0.36 -3.11
C SER A 438 10.39 1.38 -2.92
N LEU A 439 10.71 2.60 -2.48
CA LEU A 439 9.73 3.69 -2.37
C LEU A 439 9.32 4.28 -3.73
N THR A 440 10.25 4.28 -4.69
CA THR A 440 10.05 4.93 -5.98
C THR A 440 9.55 4.00 -7.06
N VAL A 441 9.54 2.67 -6.85
CA VAL A 441 9.10 1.66 -7.85
C VAL A 441 7.78 2.05 -8.50
N ARG A 442 6.73 2.35 -7.72
CA ARG A 442 5.41 2.68 -8.28
C ARG A 442 5.38 3.99 -9.06
N LEU A 443 6.15 4.99 -8.61
CA LEU A 443 6.26 6.27 -9.29
C LEU A 443 7.06 6.12 -10.60
N GLU A 444 8.10 5.31 -10.60
CA GLU A 444 8.89 5.05 -11.80
C GLU A 444 8.16 4.16 -12.80
N GLU A 445 7.43 3.13 -12.36
CA GLU A 445 6.54 2.37 -13.24
C GLU A 445 5.55 3.29 -13.98
N MET A 446 4.99 4.28 -13.28
CA MET A 446 4.11 5.28 -13.88
C MET A 446 4.85 6.21 -14.84
N ARG A 447 6.00 6.75 -14.43
CA ARG A 447 6.81 7.65 -15.29
C ARG A 447 7.28 6.97 -16.56
N VAL A 448 7.68 5.70 -16.47
CA VAL A 448 8.09 4.89 -17.64
C VAL A 448 6.89 4.69 -18.57
N LYS A 449 5.74 4.22 -18.07
CA LYS A 449 4.52 4.07 -18.88
C LYS A 449 4.10 5.37 -19.57
N GLN A 450 4.17 6.50 -18.87
CA GLN A 450 3.85 7.80 -19.45
C GLN A 450 4.83 8.19 -20.56
N ARG A 451 6.14 8.00 -20.34
CA ARG A 451 7.17 8.28 -21.35
C ARG A 451 6.99 7.41 -22.60
N ASP A 452 6.73 6.13 -22.41
CA ASP A 452 6.52 5.18 -23.51
C ASP A 452 5.26 5.55 -24.33
N SER A 453 4.18 5.93 -23.66
CA SER A 453 2.95 6.45 -24.30
C SER A 453 3.24 7.71 -25.13
N GLU A 454 3.93 8.70 -24.55
CA GLU A 454 4.30 9.94 -25.27
C GLU A 454 5.19 9.69 -26.48
N GLN A 455 6.22 8.84 -26.34
CA GLN A 455 7.11 8.47 -27.44
C GLN A 455 6.35 7.75 -28.54
N TRP A 456 5.46 6.82 -28.19
CA TRP A 456 4.61 6.13 -29.14
C TRP A 456 3.67 7.10 -29.88
N MET A 457 3.04 8.04 -29.17
CA MET A 457 2.17 9.06 -29.77
C MET A 457 2.93 9.99 -30.71
N HIS A 458 4.16 10.36 -30.35
CA HIS A 458 5.03 11.20 -31.17
C HIS A 458 5.48 10.47 -32.44
N HIS A 459 5.92 9.21 -32.31
CA HIS A 459 6.37 8.39 -33.43
C HIS A 459 5.25 8.12 -34.45
N ARG A 460 4.00 8.01 -33.98
CA ARG A 460 2.81 7.85 -34.83
C ARG A 460 2.24 9.18 -35.35
N LEU A 461 2.88 10.32 -35.05
CA LEU A 461 2.47 11.65 -35.50
C LEU A 461 1.00 11.96 -35.15
N LEU A 462 0.54 11.55 -33.96
CA LEU A 462 -0.86 11.79 -33.58
C LEU A 462 -1.16 13.30 -33.49
N PRO A 463 -2.35 13.76 -33.92
CA PRO A 463 -2.82 15.13 -33.70
C PRO A 463 -2.81 15.53 -32.22
N PRO A 464 -2.57 16.82 -31.90
CA PRO A 464 -2.48 17.29 -30.52
C PRO A 464 -3.75 17.00 -29.71
N GLU A 465 -4.94 17.14 -30.32
CA GLU A 465 -6.21 16.84 -29.67
C GLU A 465 -6.34 15.37 -29.24
N LEU A 466 -5.84 14.43 -30.05
CA LEU A 466 -5.84 13.01 -29.70
C LEU A 466 -4.82 12.73 -28.60
N ARG A 467 -3.64 13.36 -28.63
CA ARG A 467 -2.65 13.24 -27.55
C ARG A 467 -3.20 13.70 -26.21
N ASP A 468 -3.88 14.84 -26.19
CA ASP A 468 -4.48 15.38 -24.97
C ASP A 468 -5.63 14.52 -24.44
N ARG A 469 -6.35 13.83 -25.32
CA ARG A 469 -7.35 12.83 -24.92
C ARG A 469 -6.71 11.58 -24.29
N VAL A 470 -5.63 11.08 -24.88
CA VAL A 470 -4.87 9.93 -24.33
C VAL A 470 -4.27 10.29 -22.97
N ARG A 471 -3.63 11.47 -22.84
CA ARG A 471 -3.09 11.97 -21.56
C ARG A 471 -4.13 12.02 -20.46
N ARG A 472 -5.33 12.57 -20.76
CA ARG A 472 -6.44 12.64 -19.80
C ARG A 472 -6.92 11.25 -19.39
N TYR A 473 -7.02 10.31 -20.34
CA TYR A 473 -7.38 8.94 -20.06
C TYR A 473 -6.36 8.24 -19.15
N ASP A 474 -5.07 8.34 -19.48
CA ASP A 474 -4.00 7.73 -18.68
C ASP A 474 -3.94 8.33 -17.27
N GLN A 475 -4.13 9.66 -17.15
CA GLN A 475 -4.18 10.35 -15.86
C GLN A 475 -5.37 9.90 -15.00
N TYR A 476 -6.57 9.81 -15.59
CA TYR A 476 -7.76 9.36 -14.88
C TYR A 476 -7.64 7.90 -14.45
N LYS A 477 -7.19 7.03 -15.36
CA LYS A 477 -6.92 5.61 -15.06
C LYS A 477 -5.94 5.46 -13.90
N TRP A 478 -4.88 6.25 -13.87
CA TRP A 478 -3.90 6.24 -12.77
C TRP A 478 -4.51 6.69 -11.43
N LEU A 479 -5.32 7.77 -11.43
CA LEU A 479 -5.95 8.26 -10.21
C LEU A 479 -6.92 7.25 -9.60
N ASN A 480 -7.60 6.45 -10.44
CA ASN A 480 -8.57 5.47 -9.97
C ASN A 480 -7.93 4.13 -9.56
N THR A 481 -7.02 3.60 -10.40
CA THR A 481 -6.45 2.26 -10.20
C THR A 481 -5.11 2.25 -9.47
N HIS A 482 -4.48 3.43 -9.28
CA HIS A 482 -3.10 3.56 -8.82
C HIS A 482 -2.09 2.69 -9.60
N GLY A 483 -2.38 2.43 -10.88
CA GLY A 483 -1.55 1.62 -11.77
C GLY A 483 -1.67 0.11 -11.58
N VAL A 484 -2.62 -0.34 -10.76
CA VAL A 484 -2.94 -1.76 -10.60
C VAL A 484 -3.81 -2.21 -11.77
N ASP A 485 -3.43 -3.34 -12.37
CA ASP A 485 -4.28 -4.02 -13.34
C ASP A 485 -5.28 -4.92 -12.59
N GLU A 486 -6.53 -4.46 -12.49
CA GLU A 486 -7.59 -5.14 -11.76
C GLU A 486 -7.88 -6.55 -12.30
N GLU A 487 -7.82 -6.73 -13.61
CA GLU A 487 -8.11 -8.02 -14.25
C GLU A 487 -6.98 -9.02 -13.96
N ALA A 488 -5.72 -8.60 -14.08
CA ALA A 488 -4.58 -9.44 -13.75
C ALA A 488 -4.56 -9.83 -12.26
N LEU A 489 -4.94 -8.91 -11.35
CA LEU A 489 -5.03 -9.19 -9.92
C LEU A 489 -6.06 -10.28 -9.63
N VAL A 490 -7.24 -10.18 -10.23
CA VAL A 490 -8.35 -11.11 -10.04
C VAL A 490 -8.10 -12.47 -10.70
N GLN A 491 -7.35 -12.50 -11.81
CA GLN A 491 -6.99 -13.75 -12.51
C GLN A 491 -6.05 -14.65 -11.70
N ASN A 492 -5.21 -14.09 -10.83
CA ASN A 492 -4.32 -14.84 -9.94
C ASN A 492 -5.06 -15.56 -8.79
N LEU A 493 -6.34 -15.27 -8.58
CA LEU A 493 -7.14 -15.88 -7.53
C LEU A 493 -7.76 -17.22 -8.00
N PRO A 494 -7.99 -18.18 -7.08
CA PRO A 494 -8.81 -19.36 -7.35
C PRO A 494 -10.17 -18.99 -7.95
N LYS A 495 -10.70 -19.85 -8.82
CA LYS A 495 -11.93 -19.58 -9.58
C LYS A 495 -13.12 -19.18 -8.70
N ASP A 496 -13.28 -19.83 -7.54
CA ASP A 496 -14.40 -19.58 -6.63
C ASP A 496 -14.31 -18.18 -6.01
N LEU A 497 -13.13 -17.76 -5.53
CA LEU A 497 -12.93 -16.41 -4.99
C LEU A 497 -13.12 -15.33 -6.06
N ARG A 498 -12.62 -15.58 -7.27
CA ARG A 498 -12.85 -14.68 -8.41
C ARG A 498 -14.34 -14.49 -8.69
N ARG A 499 -15.12 -15.58 -8.67
CA ARG A 499 -16.57 -15.53 -8.88
C ARG A 499 -17.27 -14.73 -7.79
N ASP A 500 -16.92 -14.96 -6.53
CA ASP A 500 -17.53 -14.25 -5.40
C ASP A 500 -17.24 -12.74 -5.45
N ILE A 501 -16.00 -12.35 -5.78
CA ILE A 501 -15.61 -10.94 -5.94
C ILE A 501 -16.38 -10.31 -7.10
N LYS A 502 -16.36 -10.94 -8.28
CA LYS A 502 -17.10 -10.43 -9.44
C LYS A 502 -18.59 -10.28 -9.10
N ARG A 503 -19.23 -11.32 -8.57
CA ARG A 503 -20.65 -11.31 -8.14
C ARG A 503 -20.93 -10.15 -7.19
N HIS A 504 -20.08 -9.91 -6.18
CA HIS A 504 -20.27 -8.81 -5.25
C HIS A 504 -20.27 -7.43 -5.95
N LEU A 505 -19.41 -7.24 -6.94
CA LEU A 505 -19.27 -5.98 -7.67
C LEU A 505 -20.41 -5.74 -8.68
N CYS A 506 -20.88 -6.77 -9.38
CA CYS A 506 -21.82 -6.60 -10.50
C CYS A 506 -23.28 -6.96 -10.22
N LEU A 507 -23.58 -7.83 -9.23
CA LEU A 507 -24.94 -8.40 -9.09
C LEU A 507 -26.01 -7.33 -8.92
N GLY A 508 -25.72 -6.28 -8.17
CA GLY A 508 -26.63 -5.15 -7.96
C GLY A 508 -26.95 -4.39 -9.25
N LEU A 509 -26.00 -4.28 -10.17
CA LEU A 509 -26.16 -3.60 -11.46
C LEU A 509 -26.91 -4.49 -12.45
N VAL A 510 -26.56 -5.78 -12.52
CA VAL A 510 -27.21 -6.73 -13.43
C VAL A 510 -28.70 -6.87 -13.10
N ARG A 511 -29.06 -6.95 -11.81
CA ARG A 511 -30.47 -7.05 -11.37
C ARG A 511 -31.32 -5.81 -11.71
N ARG A 512 -30.72 -4.64 -11.96
CA ARG A 512 -31.49 -3.46 -12.38
C ARG A 512 -32.03 -3.59 -13.80
N VAL A 513 -31.42 -4.43 -14.64
CA VAL A 513 -31.97 -4.74 -15.95
C VAL A 513 -33.24 -5.55 -15.73
N PRO A 514 -34.43 -5.06 -16.16
CA PRO A 514 -35.70 -5.72 -15.87
C PRO A 514 -35.79 -7.15 -16.41
N LEU A 515 -35.04 -7.46 -17.47
CA LEU A 515 -34.92 -8.80 -18.04
C LEU A 515 -34.21 -9.77 -17.08
N PHE A 516 -33.16 -9.32 -16.39
CA PHE A 516 -32.33 -10.16 -15.52
C PHE A 516 -32.86 -10.23 -14.07
N ALA A 517 -33.68 -9.26 -13.64
CA ALA A 517 -34.22 -9.20 -12.28
C ALA A 517 -34.95 -10.48 -11.82
N ASN A 518 -35.65 -11.15 -12.74
CA ASN A 518 -36.46 -12.35 -12.45
C ASN A 518 -35.78 -13.67 -12.86
N MET A 519 -34.48 -13.63 -13.17
CA MET A 519 -33.75 -14.80 -13.63
C MET A 519 -33.13 -15.59 -12.48
N ASP A 520 -32.78 -16.84 -12.74
CA ASP A 520 -32.11 -17.70 -11.76
C ASP A 520 -30.75 -17.15 -11.35
N GLU A 521 -30.39 -17.32 -10.07
CA GLU A 521 -29.08 -16.92 -9.53
C GLU A 521 -27.91 -17.47 -10.34
N ARG A 522 -28.01 -18.71 -10.85
CA ARG A 522 -26.98 -19.34 -11.68
C ARG A 522 -26.75 -18.60 -13.00
N LEU A 523 -27.80 -18.03 -13.59
CA LEU A 523 -27.69 -17.23 -14.80
C LEU A 523 -27.04 -15.88 -14.47
N LEU A 524 -27.46 -15.24 -13.38
CA LEU A 524 -26.87 -13.99 -12.92
C LEU A 524 -25.37 -14.14 -12.64
N ASP A 525 -24.98 -15.24 -12.02
CA ASP A 525 -23.57 -15.60 -11.80
C ASP A 525 -22.79 -15.75 -13.11
N ALA A 526 -23.38 -16.43 -14.09
CA ALA A 526 -22.75 -16.60 -15.40
C ALA A 526 -22.56 -15.26 -16.12
N ILE A 527 -23.53 -14.35 -16.05
CA ILE A 527 -23.40 -12.99 -16.60
C ILE A 527 -22.30 -12.22 -15.86
N CYS A 528 -22.33 -12.26 -14.53
CA CYS A 528 -21.37 -11.58 -13.67
C CYS A 528 -19.92 -12.04 -13.88
N GLU A 529 -19.69 -13.32 -14.17
CA GLU A 529 -18.34 -13.85 -14.47
C GLU A 529 -17.77 -13.28 -15.78
N ARG A 530 -18.63 -12.95 -16.75
CA ARG A 530 -18.28 -12.47 -18.10
C ARG A 530 -18.17 -10.95 -18.24
N LEU A 531 -18.61 -10.18 -17.24
CA LEU A 531 -18.47 -8.73 -17.24
C LEU A 531 -17.00 -8.33 -17.15
N LYS A 532 -16.61 -7.33 -17.96
CA LYS A 532 -15.29 -6.71 -17.97
C LYS A 532 -15.37 -5.25 -17.54
N PRO A 533 -14.46 -4.74 -16.71
CA PRO A 533 -14.42 -3.32 -16.37
C PRO A 533 -14.10 -2.48 -17.62
N SER A 534 -14.72 -1.31 -17.72
CA SER A 534 -14.55 -0.34 -18.79
C SER A 534 -14.51 1.09 -18.23
N LEU A 535 -13.58 1.89 -18.75
CA LEU A 535 -13.34 3.27 -18.32
C LEU A 535 -13.52 4.21 -19.50
N CYS A 536 -14.36 5.22 -19.37
CA CYS A 536 -14.58 6.22 -20.40
C CYS A 536 -14.29 7.61 -19.85
N THR A 537 -13.55 8.43 -20.60
CA THR A 537 -13.36 9.84 -20.25
C THR A 537 -14.47 10.71 -20.83
N GLU A 538 -14.59 11.92 -20.27
CA GLU A 538 -15.56 12.91 -20.69
C GLU A 538 -15.49 13.21 -22.20
N HIS A 539 -16.67 13.43 -22.80
CA HIS A 539 -16.90 13.74 -24.20
C HIS A 539 -16.57 12.62 -25.20
N ILE A 540 -16.25 11.41 -24.74
CA ILE A 540 -16.15 10.25 -25.62
C ILE A 540 -17.55 9.78 -26.02
N TYR A 541 -17.71 9.47 -27.31
CA TYR A 541 -18.88 8.75 -27.82
C TYR A 541 -18.65 7.26 -27.59
N ILE A 542 -19.47 6.64 -26.75
CA ILE A 542 -19.40 5.22 -26.43
C ILE A 542 -20.09 4.41 -27.54
N ILE A 543 -21.26 4.87 -27.98
CA ILE A 543 -22.06 4.27 -29.05
C ILE A 543 -22.56 5.40 -29.94
N ARG A 544 -22.62 5.22 -31.26
CA ARG A 544 -23.29 6.16 -32.17
C ARG A 544 -24.51 5.51 -32.79
N GLU A 545 -25.54 6.30 -33.05
CA GLU A 545 -26.74 5.82 -33.75
C GLU A 545 -26.36 5.27 -35.13
N GLY A 546 -26.85 4.07 -35.47
CA GLY A 546 -26.55 3.36 -36.71
C GLY A 546 -25.36 2.40 -36.64
N ASP A 547 -24.39 2.62 -35.73
CA ASP A 547 -23.22 1.76 -35.58
C ASP A 547 -23.61 0.39 -34.98
N PRO A 548 -22.90 -0.71 -35.31
CA PRO A 548 -23.14 -2.01 -34.70
C PRO A 548 -22.86 -1.97 -33.20
N VAL A 549 -23.79 -2.48 -32.39
CA VAL A 549 -23.61 -2.58 -30.94
C VAL A 549 -22.81 -3.83 -30.62
N GLU A 550 -21.57 -3.66 -30.14
CA GLU A 550 -20.69 -4.79 -29.77
C GLU A 550 -20.79 -5.16 -28.29
N GLN A 551 -21.15 -4.21 -27.44
CA GLN A 551 -21.11 -4.35 -25.99
C GLN A 551 -22.29 -3.63 -25.33
N MET A 552 -22.82 -4.23 -24.27
CA MET A 552 -23.80 -3.63 -23.37
C MET A 552 -23.06 -3.07 -22.14
N PHE A 553 -23.30 -1.81 -21.79
CA PHE A 553 -22.63 -1.16 -20.66
C PHE A 553 -23.56 -1.01 -19.46
N PHE A 554 -23.04 -1.29 -18.27
CA PHE A 554 -23.70 -1.12 -16.97
C PHE A 554 -22.96 -0.03 -16.20
N ILE A 555 -23.61 1.10 -15.96
CA ILE A 555 -22.96 2.29 -15.40
C ILE A 555 -22.79 2.10 -13.90
N ILE A 556 -21.56 2.12 -13.42
CA ILE A 556 -21.23 2.08 -11.99
C ILE A 556 -21.22 3.51 -11.47
N ARG A 557 -20.54 4.43 -12.17
CA ARG A 557 -20.42 5.83 -11.80
C ARG A 557 -20.28 6.70 -13.03
N GLY A 558 -20.72 7.95 -12.91
CA GLY A 558 -20.64 8.94 -13.97
C GLY A 558 -21.99 9.21 -14.63
N SER A 559 -21.96 10.05 -15.65
CA SER A 559 -23.16 10.49 -16.36
C SER A 559 -22.94 10.39 -17.87
N LEU A 560 -23.91 9.79 -18.55
CA LEU A 560 -23.94 9.66 -20.00
C LEU A 560 -25.16 10.38 -20.54
N GLU A 561 -25.01 10.95 -21.73
CA GLU A 561 -26.09 11.51 -22.51
C GLU A 561 -26.44 10.53 -23.63
N SER A 562 -27.73 10.22 -23.77
CA SER A 562 -28.28 9.34 -24.80
C SER A 562 -29.23 10.14 -25.68
N VAL A 563 -28.91 10.27 -26.96
CA VAL A 563 -29.64 11.05 -27.98
C VAL A 563 -30.08 10.14 -29.11
N THR A 564 -31.32 10.26 -29.57
CA THR A 564 -31.82 9.55 -30.75
C THR A 564 -32.48 10.52 -31.73
N THR A 565 -32.24 10.29 -33.01
CA THR A 565 -32.80 11.04 -34.14
C THR A 565 -33.79 10.19 -34.96
N ASP A 566 -34.09 8.97 -34.52
CA ASP A 566 -34.95 7.99 -35.22
C ASP A 566 -34.56 7.84 -36.71
N GLY A 567 -33.26 7.65 -36.96
CA GLY A 567 -32.72 7.55 -38.31
C GLY A 567 -32.75 8.85 -39.10
N GLY A 568 -32.64 10.00 -38.42
CA GLY A 568 -32.57 11.32 -39.05
C GLY A 568 -33.93 11.91 -39.46
N ARG A 569 -35.04 11.48 -38.85
CA ARG A 569 -36.36 12.06 -39.13
C ARG A 569 -36.41 13.53 -38.71
N THR A 570 -36.81 14.40 -39.63
CA THR A 570 -36.93 15.84 -39.37
C THR A 570 -37.97 16.12 -38.28
N GLY A 571 -37.55 16.82 -37.23
CA GLY A 571 -38.40 17.17 -36.07
C GLY A 571 -38.48 16.10 -34.97
N PHE A 572 -37.71 15.01 -35.05
CA PHE A 572 -37.59 14.01 -33.99
C PHE A 572 -36.21 14.08 -33.33
N TYR A 573 -36.17 14.57 -32.08
CA TYR A 573 -34.95 14.62 -31.27
C TYR A 573 -35.33 14.28 -29.83
N ASN A 574 -34.88 13.13 -29.34
CA ASN A 574 -35.09 12.72 -27.95
C ASN A 574 -33.73 12.63 -27.24
N ARG A 575 -33.61 13.32 -26.11
CA ARG A 575 -32.42 13.39 -25.26
C ARG A 575 -32.77 12.84 -23.88
N SER A 576 -31.93 11.93 -23.41
CA SER A 576 -32.05 11.24 -22.12
C SER A 576 -30.70 11.27 -21.40
N LEU A 577 -30.73 11.38 -20.07
CA LEU A 577 -29.55 11.27 -19.23
C LEU A 577 -29.54 9.87 -18.61
N LEU A 578 -28.40 9.20 -18.66
CA LEU A 578 -28.15 7.93 -17.99
C LEU A 578 -27.19 8.18 -16.82
N GLU A 579 -27.58 7.74 -15.63
CA GLU A 579 -26.84 7.93 -14.39
C GLU A 579 -26.41 6.58 -13.78
N GLU A 580 -25.96 6.61 -12.53
CA GLU A 580 -25.49 5.43 -11.80
C GLU A 580 -26.56 4.31 -11.70
N GLY A 581 -26.18 3.15 -12.23
CA GLY A 581 -26.99 1.94 -12.29
C GLY A 581 -27.97 1.88 -13.48
N ASP A 582 -27.93 2.84 -14.40
CA ASP A 582 -28.52 2.69 -15.72
C ASP A 582 -27.62 1.85 -16.64
N PHE A 583 -28.14 1.50 -17.82
CA PHE A 583 -27.43 0.70 -18.81
C PHE A 583 -27.73 1.18 -20.24
N CYS A 584 -26.86 0.82 -21.19
CA CYS A 584 -27.06 1.06 -22.62
C CYS A 584 -26.57 -0.14 -23.46
N GLY A 585 -26.98 -0.20 -24.74
CA GLY A 585 -26.74 -1.36 -25.61
C GLY A 585 -27.76 -2.49 -25.44
N GLU A 586 -28.98 -2.16 -25.01
CA GLU A 586 -30.08 -3.11 -24.81
C GLU A 586 -30.55 -3.83 -26.08
N GLU A 587 -30.20 -3.28 -27.25
CA GLU A 587 -30.41 -3.87 -28.57
C GLU A 587 -29.82 -5.29 -28.65
N LEU A 588 -28.70 -5.53 -27.97
CA LEU A 588 -28.04 -6.83 -27.88
C LEU A 588 -28.89 -7.90 -27.20
N LEU A 589 -29.78 -7.53 -26.27
CA LEU A 589 -30.66 -8.49 -25.61
C LEU A 589 -31.61 -9.13 -26.62
N THR A 590 -32.13 -8.32 -27.56
CA THR A 590 -33.07 -8.77 -28.61
C THR A 590 -32.40 -9.77 -29.54
N TRP A 591 -31.18 -9.44 -29.95
CA TRP A 591 -30.36 -10.24 -30.85
C TRP A 591 -29.89 -11.52 -30.17
N ALA A 592 -29.44 -11.45 -28.91
CA ALA A 592 -28.97 -12.63 -28.19
C ALA A 592 -30.08 -13.68 -28.02
N LEU A 593 -31.31 -13.23 -27.74
CA LEU A 593 -32.48 -14.09 -27.53
C LEU A 593 -33.06 -14.70 -28.81
N ASP A 594 -32.75 -14.17 -30.00
CA ASP A 594 -33.24 -14.72 -31.26
C ASP A 594 -32.33 -15.86 -31.74
N PRO A 595 -32.78 -17.13 -31.79
CA PRO A 595 -31.96 -18.25 -32.27
C PRO A 595 -31.61 -18.15 -33.76
N LYS A 596 -32.37 -17.38 -34.56
CA LYS A 596 -32.14 -17.19 -36.00
C LYS A 596 -31.23 -16.00 -36.30
N SER A 597 -30.86 -15.22 -35.30
CA SER A 597 -29.92 -14.12 -35.49
C SER A 597 -28.54 -14.67 -35.86
N GLY A 598 -28.05 -14.26 -37.03
CA GLY A 598 -26.71 -14.61 -37.50
C GLY A 598 -25.62 -13.80 -36.80
N ALA A 599 -24.40 -13.88 -37.32
CA ALA A 599 -23.23 -13.13 -36.81
C ALA A 599 -23.32 -11.60 -36.97
N CYS A 600 -24.37 -11.07 -37.60
CA CYS A 600 -24.55 -9.64 -37.80
C CYS A 600 -25.12 -8.98 -36.54
N LEU A 601 -24.37 -8.04 -35.98
CA LEU A 601 -24.74 -7.28 -34.78
C LEU A 601 -25.88 -6.29 -35.08
N PRO A 602 -26.76 -6.01 -34.09
CA PRO A 602 -27.81 -5.02 -34.26
C PRO A 602 -27.22 -3.60 -34.32
N SER A 603 -27.80 -2.74 -35.17
CA SER A 603 -27.47 -1.32 -35.20
C SER A 603 -28.03 -0.58 -33.98
N SER A 604 -27.25 0.34 -33.43
CA SER A 604 -27.66 1.17 -32.30
C SER A 604 -28.80 2.12 -32.68
N THR A 605 -29.78 2.26 -31.79
CA THR A 605 -30.91 3.19 -31.95
C THR A 605 -30.60 4.62 -31.48
N ARG A 606 -29.46 4.82 -30.82
CA ARG A 606 -29.09 6.07 -30.15
C ARG A 606 -27.59 6.31 -30.13
N THR A 607 -27.22 7.58 -30.04
CA THR A 607 -25.86 8.02 -29.75
C THR A 607 -25.71 8.22 -28.25
N VAL A 608 -24.75 7.55 -27.64
CA VAL A 608 -24.41 7.65 -26.22
C VAL A 608 -23.06 8.33 -26.05
N ARG A 609 -23.03 9.46 -25.34
CA ARG A 609 -21.84 10.28 -25.10
C ARG A 609 -21.58 10.44 -23.61
N ALA A 610 -20.34 10.36 -23.18
CA ALA A 610 -19.95 10.64 -21.80
C ALA A 610 -19.97 12.14 -21.49
N LEU A 611 -20.69 12.53 -20.43
CA LEU A 611 -20.70 13.90 -19.90
C LEU A 611 -19.72 14.10 -18.75
N SER A 612 -19.37 13.02 -18.04
CA SER A 612 -18.32 13.00 -17.04
C SER A 612 -17.38 11.82 -17.29
N GLU A 613 -16.34 11.67 -16.46
CA GLU A 613 -15.64 10.39 -16.41
C GLU A 613 -16.62 9.30 -15.93
N VAL A 614 -16.61 8.15 -16.61
CA VAL A 614 -17.57 7.06 -16.42
C VAL A 614 -16.83 5.76 -16.18
N GLU A 615 -17.24 5.06 -15.13
CA GLU A 615 -16.85 3.70 -14.82
C GLU A 615 -18.04 2.80 -15.09
N ALA A 616 -17.84 1.77 -15.90
CA ALA A 616 -18.89 0.85 -16.30
C ALA A 616 -18.36 -0.58 -16.36
N PHE A 617 -19.26 -1.56 -16.24
CA PHE A 617 -18.99 -2.91 -16.71
C PHE A 617 -19.51 -3.07 -18.14
N ALA A 618 -18.75 -3.75 -19.00
CA ALA A 618 -19.12 -4.08 -20.35
C ALA A 618 -19.38 -5.59 -20.48
N LEU A 619 -20.52 -5.96 -21.07
CA LEU A 619 -20.85 -7.32 -21.49
C LEU A 619 -20.77 -7.39 -23.01
N HIS A 620 -19.86 -8.21 -23.52
CA HIS A 620 -19.68 -8.37 -24.97
C HIS A 620 -20.83 -9.19 -25.59
N ALA A 621 -21.16 -8.90 -26.84
CA ALA A 621 -22.22 -9.59 -27.58
C ALA A 621 -22.02 -11.11 -27.61
N ASP A 622 -20.80 -11.58 -27.90
CA ASP A 622 -20.49 -13.02 -27.96
C ASP A 622 -20.73 -13.73 -26.62
N GLU A 623 -20.38 -13.07 -25.52
CA GLU A 623 -20.57 -13.58 -24.16
C GLU A 623 -22.05 -13.62 -23.79
N LEU A 624 -22.80 -12.58 -24.15
CA LEU A 624 -24.25 -12.56 -23.96
C LEU A 624 -24.95 -13.64 -24.80
N LYS A 625 -24.50 -13.88 -26.04
CA LYS A 625 -25.03 -14.92 -26.92
C LYS A 625 -24.75 -16.31 -26.37
N PHE A 626 -23.53 -16.53 -25.88
CA PHE A 626 -23.14 -17.77 -25.20
C PHE A 626 -24.06 -18.04 -24.00
N VAL A 627 -24.29 -17.03 -23.15
CA VAL A 627 -25.17 -17.15 -21.99
C VAL A 627 -26.63 -17.39 -22.42
N ALA A 628 -27.12 -16.68 -23.44
CA ALA A 628 -28.48 -16.89 -23.96
C ALA A 628 -28.70 -18.32 -24.48
N GLY A 629 -27.71 -18.88 -25.19
CA GLY A 629 -27.78 -20.25 -25.70
C GLY A 629 -27.73 -21.34 -24.62
N GLN A 630 -27.03 -21.10 -23.51
CA GLN A 630 -26.89 -22.09 -22.42
C GLN A 630 -28.13 -22.16 -21.50
N PHE A 631 -28.87 -21.05 -21.35
CA PHE A 631 -29.94 -20.96 -20.35
C PHE A 631 -31.32 -20.85 -21.00
N ARG A 632 -31.96 -22.01 -21.24
CA ARG A 632 -33.32 -22.14 -21.82
C ARG A 632 -34.38 -21.25 -21.15
N ARG A 633 -34.24 -20.90 -19.87
CA ARG A 633 -35.18 -20.00 -19.15
C ARG A 633 -35.23 -18.57 -19.69
N MET A 634 -34.19 -18.12 -20.40
CA MET A 634 -34.18 -16.86 -21.14
C MET A 634 -35.27 -16.81 -22.24
N HIS A 635 -35.76 -17.98 -22.68
CA HIS A 635 -36.77 -18.12 -23.74
C HIS A 635 -38.22 -18.24 -23.22
N SER A 636 -38.47 -18.01 -21.92
CA SER A 636 -39.81 -18.12 -21.32
C SER A 636 -40.79 -17.05 -21.82
N LYS A 637 -42.08 -17.39 -21.94
CA LYS A 637 -43.18 -16.45 -22.26
C LYS A 637 -43.26 -15.25 -21.31
N GLN A 638 -42.86 -15.42 -20.05
CA GLN A 638 -42.80 -14.32 -19.08
C GLN A 638 -41.71 -13.31 -19.44
N VAL A 639 -40.54 -13.80 -19.88
CA VAL A 639 -39.41 -12.99 -20.34
C VAL A 639 -39.77 -12.27 -21.64
N GLN A 640 -40.55 -12.91 -22.53
CA GLN A 640 -41.11 -12.25 -23.73
C GLN A 640 -41.99 -11.05 -23.39
N HIS A 641 -42.86 -11.19 -22.39
CA HIS A 641 -43.73 -10.09 -21.96
C HIS A 641 -42.92 -8.96 -21.34
N THR A 642 -41.99 -9.28 -20.43
CA THR A 642 -41.07 -8.31 -19.84
C THR A 642 -40.26 -7.60 -20.93
N PHE A 643 -39.74 -8.35 -21.90
CA PHE A 643 -39.01 -7.81 -23.03
C PHE A 643 -39.87 -6.85 -23.86
N ARG A 644 -41.08 -7.24 -24.29
CA ARG A 644 -42.01 -6.35 -25.01
C ARG A 644 -42.36 -5.11 -24.21
N PHE A 645 -42.54 -5.26 -22.90
CA PHE A 645 -42.91 -4.17 -22.01
C PHE A 645 -41.77 -3.18 -21.79
N TYR A 646 -40.50 -3.63 -21.74
CA TYR A 646 -39.35 -2.76 -21.47
C TYR A 646 -38.58 -2.33 -22.71
N SER A 647 -38.71 -3.02 -23.84
CA SER A 647 -38.04 -2.67 -25.09
C SER A 647 -38.52 -1.33 -25.62
N HIS A 648 -37.57 -0.41 -25.84
CA HIS A 648 -37.87 0.90 -26.39
C HIS A 648 -38.52 0.82 -27.79
N GLN A 649 -38.09 -0.14 -28.62
CA GLN A 649 -38.66 -0.36 -29.95
C GLN A 649 -40.15 -0.74 -29.89
N TRP A 650 -40.51 -1.66 -28.98
CA TRP A 650 -41.90 -2.08 -28.77
C TRP A 650 -42.76 -0.96 -28.17
N ARG A 651 -42.23 -0.19 -27.22
CA ARG A 651 -42.92 0.98 -26.64
C ARG A 651 -43.19 2.05 -27.69
N THR A 652 -42.18 2.35 -28.52
CA THR A 652 -42.29 3.36 -29.59
C THR A 652 -43.28 2.90 -30.66
N TRP A 653 -43.22 1.62 -31.05
CA TRP A 653 -44.19 1.03 -31.96
C TRP A 653 -45.63 1.09 -31.39
N ALA A 654 -45.82 0.69 -30.13
CA ALA A 654 -47.14 0.73 -29.49
C ALA A 654 -47.67 2.16 -29.37
N ALA A 655 -46.83 3.12 -28.96
CA ALA A 655 -47.19 4.53 -28.87
C ALA A 655 -47.59 5.10 -30.24
N THR A 656 -46.79 4.86 -31.28
CA THR A 656 -47.08 5.33 -32.64
C THR A 656 -48.35 4.68 -33.20
N TYR A 657 -48.58 3.40 -32.92
CA TYR A 657 -49.78 2.67 -33.32
C TYR A 657 -51.04 3.22 -32.63
N ILE A 658 -50.99 3.43 -31.30
CA ILE A 658 -52.08 4.02 -30.51
C ILE A 658 -52.36 5.44 -31.00
N GLN A 659 -51.32 6.26 -31.22
CA GLN A 659 -51.46 7.61 -31.75
C GLN A 659 -52.11 7.61 -33.14
N ALA A 660 -51.71 6.69 -34.03
CA ALA A 660 -52.31 6.56 -35.36
C ALA A 660 -53.78 6.11 -35.28
N ALA A 661 -54.10 5.13 -34.43
CA ALA A 661 -55.46 4.65 -34.21
C ALA A 661 -56.36 5.73 -33.62
N TRP A 662 -55.88 6.48 -32.63
CA TRP A 662 -56.58 7.62 -32.03
C TRP A 662 -56.86 8.73 -33.04
N ARG A 663 -55.87 9.09 -33.86
CA ARG A 663 -56.06 10.07 -34.95
C ARG A 663 -57.09 9.59 -35.98
N ARG A 664 -57.13 8.30 -36.31
CA ARG A 664 -58.17 7.71 -37.19
C ARG A 664 -59.55 7.77 -36.54
N HIS A 665 -59.67 7.46 -35.25
CA HIS A 665 -60.92 7.57 -34.51
C HIS A 665 -61.44 9.01 -34.47
N LEU A 666 -60.57 9.98 -34.15
CA LEU A 666 -60.91 11.41 -34.17
C LEU A 666 -61.39 11.86 -35.56
N LYS A 667 -60.73 11.42 -36.64
CA LYS A 667 -61.18 11.72 -38.02
C LYS A 667 -62.56 11.13 -38.31
N ARG A 668 -62.84 9.89 -37.88
CA ARG A 668 -64.16 9.25 -38.06
C ARG A 668 -65.24 9.99 -37.28
N LYS A 669 -64.99 10.29 -36.00
CA LYS A 669 -65.92 11.03 -35.13
C LYS A 669 -66.21 12.44 -35.66
N ALA A 670 -65.20 13.13 -36.19
CA ALA A 670 -65.37 14.42 -36.84
C ALA A 670 -66.17 14.32 -38.15
N ALA A 671 -65.98 13.26 -38.94
CA ALA A 671 -66.77 13.01 -40.15
C ALA A 671 -68.24 12.66 -39.82
N GLU A 672 -68.47 11.93 -38.74
CA GLU A 672 -69.81 11.56 -38.26
C GLU A 672 -70.56 12.77 -37.69
N LEU A 673 -69.89 13.64 -36.93
CA LEU A 673 -70.43 14.94 -36.52
C LEU A 673 -70.82 15.80 -37.73
N ARG A 674 -69.97 15.87 -38.75
CA ARG A 674 -70.31 16.60 -40.00
C ARG A 674 -71.50 16.00 -40.74
N ARG A 675 -71.64 14.67 -40.77
CA ARG A 675 -72.84 14.03 -41.36
C ARG A 675 -74.10 14.36 -40.57
N ARG A 676 -74.04 14.36 -39.24
CA ARG A 676 -75.17 14.77 -38.38
C ARG A 676 -75.52 16.25 -38.55
N GLU A 677 -74.52 17.13 -38.66
CA GLU A 677 -74.74 18.54 -39.00
C GLU A 677 -75.39 18.69 -40.39
N ASP A 678 -74.91 17.95 -41.39
CA ASP A 678 -75.49 17.96 -42.74
C ASP A 678 -76.93 17.39 -42.76
N GLU A 679 -77.25 16.37 -41.94
CA GLU A 679 -78.60 15.77 -41.79
C GLU A 679 -79.57 16.71 -41.05
N LEU A 680 -79.14 17.35 -39.95
CA LEU A 680 -79.95 18.35 -39.22
C LEU A 680 -80.26 19.59 -40.08
N LEU A 681 -79.33 19.98 -40.98
CA LEU A 681 -79.54 21.06 -41.94
C LEU A 681 -80.45 20.68 -43.12
N LEU A 682 -80.73 19.38 -43.31
CA LEU A 682 -81.67 18.89 -44.33
C LEU A 682 -83.10 18.75 -43.77
N GLU A 683 -83.25 18.45 -42.47
CA GLU A 683 -84.57 18.40 -41.81
C GLU A 683 -85.19 19.78 -41.56
N ASP A 684 -84.38 20.83 -41.34
CA ASP A 684 -84.87 22.22 -41.14
C ASP A 684 -85.30 22.91 -42.47
N GLY A 685 -85.35 22.15 -43.57
CA GLY A 685 -85.55 22.63 -44.95
C GLY A 685 -87.00 22.71 -45.43
N GLN A 686 -88.00 22.70 -44.55
CA GLN A 686 -89.42 22.76 -44.92
C GLN A 686 -90.11 24.05 -44.44
N GLY A 687 -89.68 25.20 -44.96
CA GLY A 687 -90.32 26.49 -44.65
C GLY A 687 -89.88 27.70 -45.49
N ARG A 688 -90.71 28.02 -46.49
CA ARG A 688 -90.86 29.31 -47.22
C ARG A 688 -89.70 29.86 -48.09
N ASN A 689 -90.03 30.01 -49.38
CA ASN A 689 -89.21 30.55 -50.45
C ASN A 689 -89.08 32.08 -50.41
N SER A 690 -87.88 32.61 -50.16
CA SER A 690 -87.40 33.89 -50.72
C SER A 690 -85.87 34.10 -50.57
N ILE A 691 -85.16 33.28 -49.77
CA ILE A 691 -83.70 33.38 -49.56
C ILE A 691 -82.95 32.30 -50.37
N ARG A 692 -83.54 31.81 -51.46
CA ARG A 692 -82.98 30.67 -52.22
C ARG A 692 -81.71 31.05 -52.99
N THR A 693 -81.64 32.24 -53.55
CA THR A 693 -80.54 32.62 -54.46
C THR A 693 -79.24 32.97 -53.73
N THR A 694 -79.31 33.65 -52.58
CA THR A 694 -78.13 34.01 -51.77
C THR A 694 -77.54 32.83 -51.00
N ILE A 695 -78.38 31.88 -50.59
CA ILE A 695 -77.94 30.62 -49.94
C ILE A 695 -77.33 29.65 -50.96
N LEU A 696 -77.85 29.60 -52.19
CA LEU A 696 -77.25 28.79 -53.27
C LEU A 696 -75.91 29.35 -53.76
N VAL A 697 -75.75 30.68 -53.83
CA VAL A 697 -74.48 31.32 -54.21
C VAL A 697 -73.42 31.20 -53.10
N SER A 698 -73.80 31.34 -51.82
CA SER A 698 -72.89 31.05 -50.70
C SER A 698 -72.56 29.56 -50.58
N ARG A 699 -73.49 28.65 -50.92
CA ARG A 699 -73.22 27.19 -51.03
C ARG A 699 -72.30 26.85 -52.20
N PHE A 700 -72.44 27.50 -53.35
CA PHE A 700 -71.54 27.30 -54.49
C PHE A 700 -70.14 27.85 -54.19
N ALA A 701 -70.04 29.04 -53.59
CA ALA A 701 -68.77 29.61 -53.12
C ALA A 701 -68.12 28.76 -52.02
N ALA A 702 -68.90 28.27 -51.04
CA ALA A 702 -68.39 27.39 -49.99
C ALA A 702 -67.99 26.01 -50.51
N ASN A 703 -68.72 25.42 -51.47
CA ASN A 703 -68.34 24.14 -52.07
C ASN A 703 -67.17 24.26 -53.06
N ALA A 704 -67.05 25.38 -53.79
CA ALA A 704 -65.88 25.69 -54.61
C ALA A 704 -64.64 25.95 -53.74
N MET A 705 -64.79 26.72 -52.65
CA MET A 705 -63.74 26.95 -51.66
C MET A 705 -63.40 25.67 -50.88
N ARG A 706 -64.34 24.75 -50.65
CA ARG A 706 -64.07 23.39 -50.13
C ARG A 706 -63.31 22.53 -51.13
N GLY A 707 -63.59 22.63 -52.43
CA GLY A 707 -62.80 21.99 -53.48
C GLY A 707 -61.35 22.47 -53.46
N VAL A 708 -61.15 23.78 -53.34
CA VAL A 708 -59.83 24.41 -53.22
C VAL A 708 -59.17 24.09 -51.88
N HIS A 709 -59.89 24.06 -50.74
CA HIS A 709 -59.35 23.64 -49.44
C HIS A 709 -59.05 22.13 -49.40
N ARG A 710 -59.80 21.30 -50.12
CA ARG A 710 -59.55 19.86 -50.28
C ARG A 710 -58.40 19.59 -51.23
N GLN A 711 -58.16 20.45 -52.22
CA GLN A 711 -56.94 20.45 -53.05
C GLN A 711 -55.72 21.07 -52.34
N ARG A 712 -55.91 22.08 -51.49
CA ARG A 712 -54.87 22.70 -50.67
C ARG A 712 -54.53 21.83 -49.46
N SER A 713 -55.49 21.06 -48.93
CA SER A 713 -55.28 20.00 -47.93
C SER A 713 -54.81 18.68 -48.56
N ARG A 714 -55.10 18.40 -49.85
CA ARG A 714 -54.38 17.37 -50.62
C ARG A 714 -52.95 17.82 -50.90
N ARG A 715 -52.69 19.07 -51.33
CA ARG A 715 -51.34 19.61 -51.57
C ARG A 715 -50.51 19.81 -50.30
N ALA A 716 -51.10 20.27 -49.19
CA ALA A 716 -50.47 20.31 -47.86
C ALA A 716 -50.48 18.94 -47.15
N GLY A 717 -51.26 17.99 -47.65
CA GLY A 717 -51.36 16.60 -47.18
C GLY A 717 -50.55 15.60 -47.99
N VAL A 718 -49.88 16.01 -49.07
CA VAL A 718 -48.91 15.15 -49.80
C VAL A 718 -47.69 14.82 -48.92
N GLY A 719 -47.47 15.55 -47.83
CA GLY A 719 -46.50 15.17 -46.79
C GLY A 719 -47.07 14.31 -45.63
N ASN A 720 -48.36 13.95 -45.63
CA ASN A 720 -49.02 13.34 -44.47
C ASN A 720 -49.98 12.17 -44.80
N GLU A 721 -50.05 11.72 -46.05
CA GLU A 721 -50.52 10.38 -46.36
C GLU A 721 -49.35 9.40 -46.32
N LEU A 722 -49.48 8.41 -45.44
CA LEU A 722 -48.48 7.43 -45.01
C LEU A 722 -47.44 7.95 -44.01
N LEU A 723 -47.91 8.30 -42.81
CA LEU A 723 -47.24 7.72 -41.63
C LEU A 723 -47.30 6.20 -41.82
N MET A 724 -46.31 5.63 -42.50
CA MET A 724 -46.05 4.20 -42.41
C MET A 724 -46.02 3.91 -40.91
N PRO A 725 -46.84 2.96 -40.40
CA PRO A 725 -46.63 2.48 -39.06
C PRO A 725 -45.16 2.07 -38.99
N VAL A 726 -44.46 2.46 -37.91
CA VAL A 726 -43.14 1.91 -37.61
C VAL A 726 -43.26 0.40 -37.87
N PRO A 727 -42.38 -0.21 -38.70
CA PRO A 727 -42.50 -1.63 -38.99
C PRO A 727 -42.55 -2.38 -37.67
N LYS A 728 -43.50 -3.31 -37.55
CA LYS A 728 -43.69 -4.08 -36.33
C LYS A 728 -42.32 -4.66 -35.94
N PRO A 729 -41.79 -4.36 -34.74
CA PRO A 729 -40.52 -4.92 -34.31
C PRO A 729 -40.55 -6.43 -34.46
N ARG A 730 -39.45 -7.02 -34.95
CA ARG A 730 -39.37 -8.47 -35.13
C ARG A 730 -39.55 -9.12 -33.76
N GLU A 731 -40.48 -10.07 -33.68
CA GLU A 731 -40.59 -10.91 -32.49
C GLU A 731 -39.38 -11.83 -32.46
N PRO A 732 -38.64 -11.94 -31.35
CA PRO A 732 -37.64 -12.99 -31.23
C PRO A 732 -38.39 -14.32 -31.37
N ASP A 733 -37.93 -15.18 -32.27
CA ASP A 733 -38.61 -16.43 -32.55
C ASP A 733 -38.22 -17.46 -31.47
N PHE A 734 -39.09 -17.63 -30.49
CA PHE A 734 -38.92 -18.64 -29.45
C PHE A 734 -39.48 -20.01 -29.88
N GLY A 735 -40.01 -20.12 -31.10
CA GLY A 735 -40.55 -21.35 -31.68
C GLY A 735 -39.46 -22.18 -32.32
N GLY A 736 -38.65 -22.84 -31.50
CA GLY A 736 -37.83 -23.97 -31.92
C GLY A 736 -38.15 -25.15 -31.02
N ASP A 737 -38.77 -26.19 -31.57
CA ASP A 737 -38.80 -27.51 -30.94
C ASP A 737 -37.37 -28.02 -30.81
N TYR A 738 -36.80 -27.92 -29.61
CA TYR A 738 -35.65 -28.71 -29.11
C TYR A 738 -35.64 -28.80 -27.58
#